data_AF-A0A1C4YUJ6-F1
#
_entry.id   AF-A0A1C4YUJ6-F1
#
_cell.length_a   1.000
_cell.length_b   1.000
_cell.length_c   1.000
_cell.angle_alpha   90.00
_cell.angle_beta   90.00
_cell.angle_gamma   90.00
#
_symmetry.space_group_name_H-M   'P 1'
#
loop_
_entity.id
_entity.type
_entity.pdbx_description
1 polymer ?
#
loop_
_entity_poly.entity_id
_entity_poly.type
_entity_poly.pdbx_seq_one_letter_code
_entity_poly.pdbx_strand_id
1 'polypeptide(L)'
;MADVQFSVLGPLTAYRDGARVGLGGRRQRMVLATLLAARGRMLPAERLRELVWSDGGRTAGPATLHGYVAGLRRALEPDRPPRSPSTVLLREGPGYAVRVRAEQVDAERFTALVANGVTMLRRGRPAAVVTTLTGALGLWRGPAYADLAQASFVLPEIARLDGLRAAATETRLTAMLALGRHTEVLGELEALVLEQPLRERGWELLAIALYRTGRQGDALTVVRRARTRIARDLGLDPGAGLLRLEAAILGQDASLDLPAGRAVLPWAPSSSGRSWWVPRRTAEDPSGIPADDGTVEHTTIHCDGRHHAWAATDDQRRAGVRGQRQEQLRRLRRAVERTYPAAAAPAGRRRIRRAGRGAPRPGGVPIAGIPMTRTAAELAGLTPQWRAWTAENLALGVPAGEVREALLAAGLSGSVVDEELTRALDHPYFQACLRLAREYAWQESLLDFYGDLRSAQLAGGLERRVGLCAAEFFDRYYFANRPVILAGAVDDWPARRQWSPTSLRDRLGEVEVEVMTGRDGNPEHGWQHDAHRTRMTFADYLTMVETGGETNDYYMVARNDNWQHGLKPLAQDIRPVPGIIDPVLLPEAVTLLLGPAGTVTNLHHDNMNILLCQVMGRKRVRLVPSYQRSRVYPRGGTYSHVDAELPDLDQYPLYGQATVLAEVLEPGDALFVPAGWWHWVRALDISATVSLHHFQVPPGNHYLHPPLVRADP
;
A
#
# COMPACT_ATOMS: atom_id res chain seq x y z
N MET A 1 -18.59 2.43 -56.57
CA MET A 1 -19.05 1.76 -55.32
C MET A 1 -19.55 2.84 -54.41
N ALA A 2 -20.73 2.69 -53.82
CA ALA A 2 -21.27 3.67 -52.88
C ALA A 2 -20.28 3.89 -51.72
N ASP A 3 -19.93 5.15 -51.42
CA ASP A 3 -19.01 5.44 -50.32
C ASP A 3 -19.81 5.43 -49.01
N VAL A 4 -19.84 4.25 -48.37
CA VAL A 4 -20.48 4.08 -47.07
C VAL A 4 -19.45 4.34 -45.98
N GLN A 5 -19.75 5.27 -45.08
CA GLN A 5 -18.92 5.63 -43.94
C GLN A 5 -19.65 5.28 -42.63
N PHE A 6 -18.91 4.73 -41.67
CA PHE A 6 -19.41 4.38 -40.35
C PHE A 6 -18.76 5.26 -39.30
N SER A 7 -19.57 5.68 -38.33
CA SER A 7 -19.09 6.45 -37.20
C SER A 7 -19.51 5.79 -35.89
N VAL A 8 -18.54 5.41 -35.07
CA VAL A 8 -18.69 4.74 -33.78
C VAL A 8 -18.00 5.49 -32.63
N LEU A 9 -17.26 6.57 -32.91
CA LEU A 9 -16.73 7.49 -31.90
C LEU A 9 -17.82 8.46 -31.43
N GLY A 10 -18.87 7.89 -30.86
CA GLY A 10 -20.17 8.51 -30.59
C GLY A 10 -21.29 7.47 -30.80
N PRO A 11 -22.55 7.89 -30.94
CA PRO A 11 -23.62 6.99 -31.37
C PRO A 11 -23.31 6.35 -32.73
N LEU A 12 -23.68 5.09 -32.91
CA LEU A 12 -23.51 4.38 -34.19
C LEU A 12 -24.33 5.07 -35.27
N THR A 13 -23.63 5.62 -36.25
CA THR A 13 -24.22 6.22 -37.44
C THR A 13 -23.55 5.68 -38.70
N ALA A 14 -24.31 5.57 -39.78
CA ALA A 14 -23.78 5.31 -41.10
C ALA A 14 -24.20 6.44 -42.05
N TYR A 15 -23.32 6.76 -42.98
CA TYR A 15 -23.54 7.73 -44.04
C TYR A 15 -23.26 7.07 -45.37
N ARG A 16 -24.02 7.44 -46.39
CA ARG A 16 -23.80 7.02 -47.76
C ARG A 16 -23.79 8.27 -48.62
N ASP A 17 -22.69 8.50 -49.33
CA ASP A 17 -22.54 9.67 -50.21
C ASP A 17 -22.87 11.00 -49.47
N GLY A 18 -22.51 11.06 -48.18
CA GLY A 18 -22.78 12.18 -47.27
C GLY A 18 -24.15 12.20 -46.58
N ALA A 19 -25.12 11.40 -47.02
CA ALA A 19 -26.46 11.34 -46.43
C ALA A 19 -26.56 10.28 -45.32
N ARG A 20 -27.26 10.58 -44.21
CA ARG A 20 -27.41 9.66 -43.08
C ARG A 20 -28.31 8.47 -43.45
N VAL A 21 -27.85 7.26 -43.12
CA VAL A 21 -28.56 6.00 -43.36
C VAL A 21 -29.36 5.57 -42.12
N GLY A 22 -30.62 5.19 -42.32
CA GLY A 22 -31.48 4.63 -41.28
C GLY A 22 -31.11 3.18 -40.93
N LEU A 23 -30.28 2.99 -39.90
CA LEU A 23 -29.80 1.66 -39.49
C LEU A 23 -30.83 0.78 -38.75
N GLY A 24 -32.08 1.22 -38.65
CA GLY A 24 -33.17 0.50 -37.98
C GLY A 24 -33.10 0.56 -36.45
N GLY A 25 -33.86 -0.34 -35.81
CA GLY A 25 -33.98 -0.43 -34.36
C GLY A 25 -32.73 -0.96 -33.66
N ARG A 26 -32.72 -0.89 -32.31
CA ARG A 26 -31.56 -1.20 -31.46
C ARG A 26 -30.87 -2.53 -31.78
N ARG A 27 -31.61 -3.64 -31.92
CA ARG A 27 -31.03 -4.96 -32.22
C ARG A 27 -30.35 -5.02 -33.60
N GLN A 28 -30.90 -4.32 -34.60
CA GLN A 28 -30.28 -4.23 -35.93
C GLN A 28 -28.94 -3.47 -35.86
N ARG A 29 -28.91 -2.37 -35.10
CA ARG A 29 -27.68 -1.60 -34.82
C ARG A 29 -26.65 -2.43 -34.04
N MET A 30 -27.08 -3.24 -33.08
CA MET A 30 -26.19 -4.14 -32.33
C MET A 30 -25.49 -5.15 -33.25
N VAL A 31 -26.19 -5.75 -34.23
CA VAL A 31 -25.58 -6.65 -35.22
C VAL A 31 -24.46 -5.95 -35.97
N LEU A 32 -24.72 -4.74 -36.49
CA LEU A 32 -23.72 -3.96 -37.21
C LEU A 32 -22.55 -3.55 -36.31
N ALA A 33 -22.83 -3.06 -35.10
CA ALA A 33 -21.81 -2.67 -34.13
C ALA A 33 -20.88 -3.85 -33.78
N THR A 34 -21.43 -5.05 -33.59
CA THR A 34 -20.65 -6.25 -33.27
C THR A 34 -19.66 -6.57 -34.40
N LEU A 35 -20.10 -6.44 -35.65
CA LEU A 35 -19.27 -6.70 -36.83
C LEU A 35 -18.24 -5.59 -37.10
N LEU A 36 -18.59 -4.33 -36.83
CA LEU A 36 -17.64 -3.21 -36.88
C LEU A 36 -16.55 -3.36 -35.81
N ALA A 37 -16.93 -3.74 -34.58
CA ALA A 37 -15.99 -4.07 -33.50
C ALA A 37 -15.11 -5.29 -33.81
N ALA A 38 -15.54 -6.17 -34.72
CA ALA A 38 -14.70 -7.27 -35.21
C ALA A 38 -13.59 -6.81 -36.18
N ARG A 39 -13.63 -5.54 -36.64
CA ARG A 39 -12.59 -4.89 -37.47
C ARG A 39 -12.31 -5.66 -38.76
N GLY A 40 -13.37 -6.07 -39.44
CA GLY A 40 -13.29 -6.87 -40.66
C GLY A 40 -13.02 -8.36 -40.43
N ARG A 41 -12.89 -8.85 -39.20
CA ARG A 41 -12.91 -10.31 -38.98
C ARG A 41 -14.32 -10.86 -39.17
N MET A 42 -14.41 -12.05 -39.77
CA MET A 42 -15.67 -12.78 -39.87
C MET A 42 -16.08 -13.30 -38.50
N LEU A 43 -17.33 -13.08 -38.12
CA LEU A 43 -17.93 -13.66 -36.92
C LEU A 43 -18.92 -14.76 -37.30
N PRO A 44 -18.79 -15.98 -36.74
CA PRO A 44 -19.76 -17.05 -36.92
C PRO A 44 -21.19 -16.59 -36.58
N ALA A 45 -22.19 -17.03 -37.34
CA ALA A 45 -23.56 -16.61 -37.13
C ALA A 45 -24.07 -16.93 -35.71
N GLU A 46 -23.65 -18.06 -35.14
CA GLU A 46 -24.03 -18.42 -33.76
C GLU A 46 -23.42 -17.48 -32.74
N ARG A 47 -22.12 -17.16 -32.88
CA ARG A 47 -21.45 -16.20 -32.00
C ARG A 47 -22.07 -14.81 -32.08
N LEU A 48 -22.43 -14.37 -33.29
CA LEU A 48 -23.12 -13.10 -33.50
C LEU A 48 -24.50 -13.09 -32.83
N ARG A 49 -25.21 -14.24 -32.80
CA ARG A 49 -26.48 -14.38 -32.07
C ARG A 49 -26.28 -14.34 -30.56
N GLU A 50 -25.29 -15.03 -30.04
CA GLU A 50 -24.98 -14.99 -28.60
C GLU A 50 -24.69 -13.56 -28.13
N LEU A 51 -23.80 -12.85 -28.84
CA LEU A 51 -23.37 -11.50 -28.47
C LEU A 51 -24.50 -10.47 -28.54
N VAL A 52 -25.41 -10.61 -29.51
CA VAL A 52 -26.49 -9.64 -29.69
C VAL A 52 -27.67 -9.93 -28.77
N TRP A 53 -27.89 -11.16 -28.29
CA TRP A 53 -29.09 -11.55 -27.51
C TRP A 53 -28.82 -12.11 -26.09
N SER A 54 -27.61 -11.94 -25.55
CA SER A 54 -27.18 -12.48 -24.23
C SER A 54 -28.04 -12.09 -23.02
N ASP A 55 -28.75 -10.96 -23.07
CA ASP A 55 -29.31 -10.31 -21.87
C ASP A 55 -30.73 -10.77 -21.47
N GLY A 56 -31.16 -12.00 -21.81
CA GLY A 56 -32.55 -12.42 -21.55
C GLY A 56 -32.92 -13.90 -21.71
N GLY A 57 -31.95 -14.81 -21.61
CA GLY A 57 -32.21 -16.26 -21.52
C GLY A 57 -32.74 -16.95 -22.79
N ARG A 58 -33.00 -16.24 -23.89
CA ARG A 58 -33.41 -16.82 -25.18
C ARG A 58 -32.57 -16.27 -26.33
N THR A 59 -31.71 -17.10 -26.90
CA THR A 59 -31.03 -16.80 -28.18
C THR A 59 -32.06 -16.73 -29.29
N ALA A 60 -32.17 -15.59 -29.99
CA ALA A 60 -33.04 -15.47 -31.16
C ALA A 60 -32.70 -16.53 -32.21
N GLY A 61 -33.67 -17.11 -32.92
CA GLY A 61 -33.43 -18.14 -33.94
C GLY A 61 -32.64 -17.63 -35.16
N PRO A 62 -32.08 -18.53 -36.01
CA PRO A 62 -31.32 -18.14 -37.20
C PRO A 62 -32.07 -17.18 -38.15
N ALA A 63 -33.38 -17.39 -38.32
CA ALA A 63 -34.24 -16.57 -39.16
C ALA A 63 -34.28 -15.09 -38.71
N THR A 64 -34.22 -14.85 -37.40
CA THR A 64 -34.21 -13.50 -36.83
C THR A 64 -32.94 -12.74 -37.21
N LEU A 65 -31.76 -13.39 -37.10
CA LEU A 65 -30.50 -12.78 -37.53
C LEU A 65 -30.52 -12.47 -39.03
N HIS A 66 -31.02 -13.40 -39.85
CA HIS A 66 -31.14 -13.18 -41.30
C HIS A 66 -32.01 -11.96 -41.64
N GLY A 67 -33.12 -11.76 -40.92
CA GLY A 67 -33.97 -10.58 -41.07
C GLY A 67 -33.23 -9.27 -40.79
N TYR A 68 -32.47 -9.20 -39.69
CA TYR A 68 -31.68 -8.01 -39.36
C TYR A 68 -30.54 -7.76 -40.37
N VAL A 69 -29.85 -8.81 -40.82
CA VAL A 69 -28.82 -8.71 -41.87
C VAL A 69 -29.42 -8.22 -43.18
N ALA A 70 -30.59 -8.74 -43.58
CA ALA A 70 -31.30 -8.29 -44.78
C ALA A 70 -31.73 -6.81 -44.68
N GLY A 71 -32.20 -6.39 -43.50
CA GLY A 71 -32.54 -4.99 -43.21
C GLY A 71 -31.33 -4.06 -43.32
N LEU A 72 -30.20 -4.42 -42.72
CA LEU A 72 -28.93 -3.67 -42.84
C LEU A 72 -28.46 -3.59 -44.29
N ARG A 73 -28.50 -4.71 -45.00
CA ARG A 73 -28.15 -4.78 -46.43
C ARG A 73 -29.01 -3.88 -47.30
N ARG A 74 -30.29 -3.73 -46.99
CA ARG A 74 -31.20 -2.81 -47.71
C ARG A 74 -30.91 -1.34 -47.36
N ALA A 75 -30.59 -1.07 -46.10
CA ALA A 75 -30.28 0.29 -45.64
C ALA A 75 -28.94 0.79 -46.20
N LEU A 76 -27.90 -0.04 -46.18
CA LEU A 76 -26.55 0.33 -46.61
C LEU A 76 -26.38 0.31 -48.13
N GLU A 77 -27.15 -0.54 -48.82
CA GLU A 77 -27.06 -0.71 -50.28
C GLU A 77 -28.47 -0.73 -50.92
N PRO A 78 -29.24 0.38 -50.87
CA PRO A 78 -30.62 0.41 -51.35
C PRO A 78 -30.73 0.24 -52.88
N ASP A 79 -29.72 0.66 -53.63
CA ASP A 79 -29.67 0.53 -55.10
C ASP A 79 -29.12 -0.83 -55.55
N ARG A 80 -28.90 -1.77 -54.61
CA ARG A 80 -28.38 -3.10 -54.93
C ARG A 80 -29.43 -3.87 -55.76
N PRO A 81 -29.09 -4.37 -56.97
CA PRO A 81 -30.01 -5.16 -57.78
C PRO A 81 -30.54 -6.39 -57.01
N PRO A 82 -31.82 -6.79 -57.23
CA PRO A 82 -32.35 -8.00 -56.64
C PRO A 82 -31.45 -9.22 -56.90
N ARG A 83 -31.24 -10.05 -55.87
CA ARG A 83 -30.42 -11.28 -55.92
C ARG A 83 -28.91 -11.08 -56.18
N SER A 84 -28.39 -9.85 -56.20
CA SER A 84 -26.94 -9.60 -56.22
C SER A 84 -26.31 -9.66 -54.82
N PRO A 85 -25.04 -10.07 -54.70
CA PRO A 85 -24.35 -10.17 -53.41
C PRO A 85 -24.12 -8.79 -52.78
N SER A 86 -24.18 -8.71 -51.46
CA SER A 86 -23.82 -7.51 -50.71
C SER A 86 -22.30 -7.31 -50.75
N THR A 87 -21.86 -6.08 -50.96
CA THR A 87 -20.44 -5.69 -50.98
C THR A 87 -19.96 -5.10 -49.66
N VAL A 88 -20.88 -4.62 -48.81
CA VAL A 88 -20.56 -4.05 -47.49
C VAL A 88 -20.68 -5.09 -46.37
N LEU A 89 -21.81 -5.81 -46.31
CA LEU A 89 -22.09 -6.81 -45.26
C LEU A 89 -22.11 -8.20 -45.88
N LEU A 90 -20.96 -8.85 -45.94
CA LEU A 90 -20.77 -10.12 -46.62
C LEU A 90 -21.17 -11.29 -45.72
N ARG A 91 -21.62 -12.37 -46.36
CA ARG A 91 -21.65 -13.69 -45.76
C ARG A 91 -20.34 -14.37 -46.13
N GLU A 92 -19.55 -14.77 -45.14
CA GLU A 92 -18.27 -15.44 -45.32
C GLU A 92 -18.26 -16.73 -44.50
N GLY A 93 -18.15 -17.88 -45.18
CA GLY A 93 -18.26 -19.18 -44.54
C GLY A 93 -19.51 -19.32 -43.65
N PRO A 94 -19.36 -19.71 -42.36
CA PRO A 94 -20.48 -19.89 -41.44
C PRO A 94 -21.03 -18.58 -40.84
N GLY A 95 -20.54 -17.41 -41.27
CA GLY A 95 -20.77 -16.16 -40.57
C GLY A 95 -20.88 -14.93 -41.45
N TYR A 96 -20.68 -13.77 -40.82
CA TYR A 96 -20.83 -12.46 -41.42
C TYR A 96 -19.61 -11.58 -41.14
N ALA A 97 -19.32 -10.68 -42.06
CA ALA A 97 -18.24 -9.69 -41.91
C ALA A 97 -18.63 -8.37 -42.59
N VAL A 98 -18.15 -7.25 -42.06
CA VAL A 98 -18.21 -5.96 -42.74
C VAL A 98 -16.92 -5.77 -43.54
N ARG A 99 -17.03 -5.47 -44.85
CA ARG A 99 -15.92 -5.19 -45.75
C ARG A 99 -16.01 -3.75 -46.22
N VAL A 100 -15.24 -2.90 -45.57
CA VAL A 100 -15.02 -1.51 -45.96
C VAL A 100 -13.54 -1.19 -45.77
N ARG A 101 -13.06 -0.15 -46.45
CA ARG A 101 -11.71 0.37 -46.21
C ARG A 101 -11.62 0.90 -44.79
N ALA A 102 -10.44 0.82 -44.18
CA ALA A 102 -10.23 1.29 -42.82
C ALA A 102 -10.63 2.76 -42.65
N GLU A 103 -10.31 3.61 -43.64
CA GLU A 103 -10.64 5.05 -43.61
C GLU A 103 -12.15 5.34 -43.60
N GLN A 104 -12.99 4.37 -43.99
CA GLN A 104 -14.44 4.49 -43.97
C GLN A 104 -15.05 4.25 -42.57
N VAL A 105 -14.25 3.81 -41.59
CA VAL A 105 -14.67 3.68 -40.18
C VAL A 105 -13.89 4.69 -39.34
N ASP A 106 -14.57 5.62 -38.68
CA ASP A 106 -13.92 6.68 -37.90
C ASP A 106 -12.96 6.14 -36.82
N ALA A 107 -13.29 5.02 -36.16
CA ALA A 107 -12.44 4.35 -35.19
C ALA A 107 -11.12 3.82 -35.78
N GLU A 108 -11.15 3.28 -37.00
CA GLU A 108 -9.93 2.80 -37.67
C GLU A 108 -9.10 3.97 -38.20
N ARG A 109 -9.75 5.00 -38.76
CA ARG A 109 -9.10 6.26 -39.13
C ARG A 109 -8.42 6.91 -37.93
N PHE A 110 -9.11 6.97 -36.79
CA PHE A 110 -8.57 7.47 -35.53
C PHE A 110 -7.35 6.65 -35.09
N THR A 111 -7.46 5.32 -35.08
CA THR A 111 -6.36 4.41 -34.74
C THR A 111 -5.12 4.67 -35.61
N ALA A 112 -5.30 4.83 -36.92
CA ALA A 112 -4.21 5.13 -37.86
C ALA A 112 -3.57 6.51 -37.60
N LEU A 113 -4.38 7.54 -37.33
CA LEU A 113 -3.89 8.88 -37.01
C LEU A 113 -3.09 8.90 -35.70
N VAL A 114 -3.52 8.15 -34.68
CA VAL A 114 -2.79 8.01 -33.41
C VAL A 114 -1.42 7.36 -33.62
N ALA A 115 -1.37 6.24 -34.36
CA ALA A 115 -0.12 5.57 -34.69
C ALA A 115 0.85 6.48 -35.48
N ASN A 116 0.32 7.27 -36.43
CA ASN A 116 1.09 8.23 -37.18
C ASN A 116 1.61 9.38 -36.28
N GLY A 117 0.77 9.89 -35.37
CA GLY A 117 1.16 10.90 -34.39
C GLY A 117 2.32 10.44 -33.49
N VAL A 118 2.26 9.20 -32.98
CA VAL A 118 3.37 8.62 -32.20
C VAL A 118 4.66 8.54 -33.03
N THR A 119 4.55 8.14 -34.31
CA THR A 119 5.69 8.07 -35.23
C THR A 119 6.28 9.45 -35.52
N MET A 120 5.44 10.47 -35.72
CA MET A 120 5.86 11.86 -35.92
C MET A 120 6.56 12.43 -34.69
N LEU A 121 6.07 12.10 -33.48
CA LEU A 121 6.69 12.56 -32.23
C LEU A 121 8.10 11.98 -32.07
N ARG A 122 8.28 10.67 -32.31
CA ARG A 122 9.61 10.01 -32.29
C ARG A 122 10.59 10.60 -33.29
N ARG A 123 10.09 11.13 -34.42
CA ARG A 123 10.89 11.80 -35.45
C ARG A 123 11.14 13.29 -35.16
N GLY A 124 10.82 13.78 -33.96
CA GLY A 124 11.06 15.17 -33.57
C GLY A 124 10.20 16.17 -34.33
N ARG A 125 8.97 15.82 -34.73
CA ARG A 125 8.05 16.71 -35.47
C ARG A 125 6.84 17.15 -34.64
N PRO A 126 7.01 17.79 -33.47
CA PRO A 126 5.91 18.04 -32.54
C PRO A 126 4.80 18.93 -33.13
N ALA A 127 5.10 19.90 -34.00
CA ALA A 127 4.06 20.69 -34.67
C ALA A 127 3.11 19.84 -35.53
N ALA A 128 3.65 18.88 -36.29
CA ALA A 128 2.85 17.97 -37.11
C ALA A 128 2.01 17.00 -36.24
N VAL A 129 2.55 16.59 -35.09
CA VAL A 129 1.83 15.78 -34.10
C VAL A 129 0.60 16.53 -33.59
N VAL A 130 0.78 17.80 -33.20
CA VAL A 130 -0.33 18.63 -32.70
C VAL A 130 -1.43 18.75 -33.76
N THR A 131 -1.11 19.13 -34.99
CA THR A 131 -2.10 19.25 -36.06
C THR A 131 -2.83 17.92 -36.31
N THR A 132 -2.09 16.82 -36.42
CA THR A 132 -2.65 15.49 -36.72
C THR A 132 -3.55 14.98 -35.61
N LEU A 133 -3.11 15.07 -34.35
CA LEU A 133 -3.85 14.54 -33.22
C LEU A 133 -5.02 15.43 -32.78
N THR A 134 -4.95 16.75 -33.01
CA THR A 134 -6.12 17.62 -32.87
C THR A 134 -7.22 17.21 -33.84
N GLY A 135 -6.87 16.99 -35.12
CA GLY A 135 -7.83 16.49 -36.11
C GLY A 135 -8.38 15.10 -35.78
N ALA A 136 -7.54 14.21 -35.24
CA ALA A 136 -7.96 12.87 -34.82
C ALA A 136 -8.93 12.91 -33.64
N LEU A 137 -8.62 13.68 -32.58
CA LEU A 137 -9.48 13.84 -31.42
C LEU A 137 -10.83 14.50 -31.80
N GLY A 138 -10.83 15.38 -32.80
CA GLY A 138 -12.04 15.97 -33.36
C GLY A 138 -13.00 14.99 -34.06
N LEU A 139 -12.59 13.73 -34.30
CA LEU A 139 -13.49 12.69 -34.81
C LEU A 139 -14.49 12.20 -33.75
N TRP A 140 -14.19 12.43 -32.46
CA TRP A 140 -15.03 12.02 -31.35
C TRP A 140 -16.22 12.97 -31.18
N ARG A 141 -17.44 12.44 -31.28
CA ARG A 141 -18.72 13.17 -31.12
C ARG A 141 -19.39 12.86 -29.77
N GLY A 142 -18.76 12.04 -28.94
CA GLY A 142 -19.27 11.56 -27.66
C GLY A 142 -18.58 10.24 -27.26
N PRO A 143 -19.05 9.57 -26.20
CA PRO A 143 -18.57 8.24 -25.82
C PRO A 143 -18.68 7.24 -26.99
N ALA A 144 -17.70 6.35 -27.12
CA ALA A 144 -17.71 5.33 -28.18
C ALA A 144 -18.97 4.45 -28.04
N TYR A 145 -19.64 4.20 -29.16
CA TYR A 145 -20.90 3.45 -29.23
C TYR A 145 -21.97 3.94 -28.23
N ALA A 146 -22.11 5.26 -28.02
CA ALA A 146 -22.96 5.83 -26.95
C ALA A 146 -24.39 5.27 -26.88
N ASP A 147 -25.04 4.98 -28.02
CA ASP A 147 -26.41 4.42 -28.05
C ASP A 147 -26.49 2.91 -27.74
N LEU A 148 -25.32 2.25 -27.64
CA LEU A 148 -25.14 0.82 -27.42
C LEU A 148 -24.17 0.52 -26.26
N ALA A 149 -23.76 1.53 -25.47
CA ALA A 149 -22.73 1.39 -24.44
C ALA A 149 -23.07 0.37 -23.33
N GLN A 150 -24.35 0.04 -23.15
CA GLN A 150 -24.83 -0.97 -22.20
C GLN A 150 -24.77 -2.41 -22.74
N ALA A 151 -24.39 -2.60 -24.01
CA ALA A 151 -24.28 -3.93 -24.59
C ALA A 151 -22.92 -4.55 -24.28
N SER A 152 -22.92 -5.68 -23.55
CA SER A 152 -21.70 -6.35 -23.08
C SER A 152 -20.67 -6.63 -24.18
N PHE A 153 -21.12 -6.97 -25.39
CA PHE A 153 -20.23 -7.30 -26.52
C PHE A 153 -19.34 -6.14 -26.97
N VAL A 154 -19.75 -4.88 -26.75
CA VAL A 154 -19.02 -3.71 -27.24
C VAL A 154 -18.08 -3.11 -26.19
N LEU A 155 -18.23 -3.49 -24.92
CA LEU A 155 -17.41 -3.00 -23.81
C LEU A 155 -15.89 -3.16 -24.05
N PRO A 156 -15.37 -4.30 -24.58
CA PRO A 156 -13.93 -4.43 -24.84
C PRO A 156 -13.44 -3.45 -25.91
N GLU A 157 -14.26 -3.18 -26.92
CA GLU A 157 -13.91 -2.25 -27.99
C GLU A 157 -14.00 -0.80 -27.52
N ILE A 158 -15.01 -0.44 -26.70
CA ILE A 158 -15.08 0.85 -26.03
C ILE A 158 -13.81 1.08 -25.19
N ALA A 159 -13.43 0.12 -24.35
CA ALA A 159 -12.22 0.23 -23.52
C ALA A 159 -10.95 0.41 -24.36
N ARG A 160 -10.83 -0.29 -25.50
CA ARG A 160 -9.71 -0.11 -26.45
C ARG A 160 -9.68 1.30 -27.03
N LEU A 161 -10.83 1.82 -27.48
CA LEU A 161 -10.95 3.14 -28.09
C LEU A 161 -10.69 4.25 -27.07
N ASP A 162 -11.19 4.12 -25.85
CA ASP A 162 -10.92 5.06 -24.75
C ASP A 162 -9.43 5.06 -24.37
N GLY A 163 -8.78 3.89 -24.36
CA GLY A 163 -7.34 3.78 -24.20
C GLY A 163 -6.55 4.50 -25.29
N LEU A 164 -6.98 4.37 -26.55
CA LEU A 164 -6.37 5.11 -27.67
C LEU A 164 -6.62 6.61 -27.59
N ARG A 165 -7.80 7.04 -27.13
CA ARG A 165 -8.12 8.46 -26.91
C ARG A 165 -7.21 9.07 -25.86
N ALA A 166 -7.03 8.39 -24.73
CA ALA A 166 -6.10 8.81 -23.69
C ALA A 166 -4.67 8.95 -24.23
N ALA A 167 -4.16 7.93 -24.93
CA ALA A 167 -2.83 7.96 -25.53
C ALA A 167 -2.66 9.09 -26.57
N ALA A 168 -3.70 9.36 -27.38
CA ALA A 168 -3.70 10.46 -28.35
C ALA A 168 -3.62 11.84 -27.66
N THR A 169 -4.41 12.03 -26.60
CA THR A 169 -4.38 13.25 -25.79
C THR A 169 -3.01 13.44 -25.14
N GLU A 170 -2.47 12.41 -24.48
CA GLU A 170 -1.14 12.45 -23.85
C GLU A 170 -0.02 12.73 -24.86
N THR A 171 -0.08 12.13 -26.05
CA THR A 171 0.89 12.35 -27.13
C THR A 171 0.81 13.78 -27.67
N ARG A 172 -0.40 14.32 -27.86
CA ARG A 172 -0.61 15.70 -28.28
C ARG A 172 -0.10 16.69 -27.24
N LEU A 173 -0.39 16.46 -25.97
CA LEU A 173 0.07 17.30 -24.86
C LEU A 173 1.59 17.23 -24.70
N THR A 174 2.19 16.06 -24.86
CA THR A 174 3.66 15.90 -24.91
C THR A 174 4.26 16.75 -26.04
N ALA A 175 3.66 16.74 -27.24
CA ALA A 175 4.12 17.56 -28.36
C ALA A 175 3.95 19.07 -28.11
N MET A 176 2.87 19.49 -27.45
CA MET A 176 2.66 20.88 -27.04
C MET A 176 3.73 21.34 -26.04
N LEU A 177 4.06 20.51 -25.05
CA LEU A 177 5.16 20.79 -24.13
C LEU A 177 6.52 20.85 -24.84
N ALA A 178 6.76 20.01 -25.85
CA ALA A 178 7.99 20.08 -26.65
C ALA A 178 8.09 21.38 -27.48
N LEU A 179 6.97 22.04 -27.79
CA LEU A 179 6.90 23.32 -28.48
C LEU A 179 6.96 24.54 -27.55
N GLY A 180 7.17 24.34 -26.25
CA GLY A 180 7.19 25.44 -25.27
C GLY A 180 5.81 25.98 -24.87
N ARG A 181 4.70 25.33 -25.30
CA ARG A 181 3.32 25.80 -25.06
C ARG A 181 2.79 25.34 -23.70
N HIS A 182 3.57 25.51 -22.64
CA HIS A 182 3.28 24.96 -21.31
C HIS A 182 2.03 25.55 -20.67
N THR A 183 1.91 26.88 -20.69
CA THR A 183 0.77 27.59 -20.10
C THR A 183 -0.55 27.24 -20.77
N GLU A 184 -0.54 27.03 -22.09
CA GLU A 184 -1.73 26.71 -22.87
C GLU A 184 -2.33 25.33 -22.53
N VAL A 185 -1.51 24.39 -22.05
CA VAL A 185 -1.95 23.03 -21.76
C VAL A 185 -2.29 22.77 -20.29
N LEU A 186 -2.02 23.71 -19.38
CA LEU A 186 -2.22 23.50 -17.94
C LEU A 186 -3.67 23.11 -17.61
N GLY A 187 -4.66 23.88 -18.07
CA GLY A 187 -6.07 23.59 -17.78
C GLY A 187 -6.54 22.24 -18.35
N GLU A 188 -6.03 21.86 -19.52
CA GLU A 188 -6.34 20.55 -20.10
C GLU A 188 -5.66 19.40 -19.33
N LEU A 189 -4.42 19.59 -18.87
CA LEU A 189 -3.71 18.62 -18.05
C LEU A 189 -4.34 18.44 -16.66
N GLU A 190 -4.85 19.53 -16.06
CA GLU A 190 -5.62 19.48 -14.81
C GLU A 190 -6.92 18.68 -14.98
N ALA A 191 -7.65 18.89 -16.09
CA ALA A 191 -8.82 18.08 -16.40
C ALA A 191 -8.46 16.60 -16.60
N LEU A 192 -7.37 16.32 -17.32
CA LEU A 192 -6.92 14.96 -17.61
C LEU A 192 -6.62 14.15 -16.33
N VAL A 193 -5.94 14.74 -15.36
CA VAL A 193 -5.62 14.04 -14.09
C VAL A 193 -6.84 13.85 -13.19
N LEU A 194 -7.88 14.67 -13.36
CA LEU A 194 -9.17 14.48 -12.66
C LEU A 194 -10.00 13.38 -13.32
N GLU A 195 -10.03 13.34 -14.65
CA GLU A 195 -10.76 12.32 -15.42
C GLU A 195 -10.09 10.95 -15.35
N GLN A 196 -8.75 10.90 -15.34
CA GLN A 196 -7.97 9.67 -15.42
C GLN A 196 -6.91 9.62 -14.29
N PRO A 197 -7.34 9.61 -13.02
CA PRO A 197 -6.46 9.78 -11.87
C PRO A 197 -5.42 8.67 -11.69
N LEU A 198 -5.63 7.50 -12.31
CA LEU A 198 -4.72 6.35 -12.24
C LEU A 198 -3.72 6.28 -13.40
N ARG A 199 -3.78 7.23 -14.35
CA ARG A 199 -2.80 7.31 -15.45
C ARG A 199 -1.69 8.29 -15.09
N GLU A 200 -0.57 7.72 -14.64
CA GLU A 200 0.61 8.47 -14.21
C GLU A 200 1.13 9.46 -15.25
N ARG A 201 1.02 9.13 -16.55
CA ARG A 201 1.50 10.00 -17.63
C ARG A 201 0.85 11.38 -17.62
N GLY A 202 -0.43 11.50 -17.27
CA GLY A 202 -1.10 12.79 -17.12
C GLY A 202 -0.50 13.63 -16.00
N TRP A 203 -0.21 12.99 -14.87
CA TRP A 203 0.44 13.62 -13.71
C TRP A 203 1.85 14.09 -14.03
N GLU A 204 2.62 13.26 -14.75
CA GLU A 204 3.97 13.62 -15.22
C GLU A 204 3.93 14.88 -16.09
N LEU A 205 3.04 14.90 -17.10
CA LEU A 205 2.93 16.03 -18.02
C LEU A 205 2.49 17.32 -17.31
N LEU A 206 1.56 17.22 -16.34
CA LEU A 206 1.13 18.36 -15.53
C LEU A 206 2.28 18.91 -14.66
N ALA A 207 3.04 18.03 -14.00
CA ALA A 207 4.18 18.44 -13.19
C ALA A 207 5.28 19.09 -14.06
N ILE A 208 5.58 18.55 -15.24
CA ILE A 208 6.54 19.17 -16.19
C ILE A 208 6.05 20.56 -16.62
N ALA A 209 4.75 20.69 -16.96
CA ALA A 209 4.19 21.98 -17.36
C ALA A 209 4.33 23.03 -16.25
N LEU A 210 3.96 22.67 -15.02
CA LEU A 210 4.09 23.55 -13.84
C LEU A 210 5.54 23.93 -13.57
N TYR A 211 6.45 22.96 -13.60
CA TYR A 211 7.89 23.19 -13.42
C TYR A 211 8.42 24.21 -14.44
N ARG A 212 8.16 24.00 -15.73
CA ARG A 212 8.61 24.89 -16.82
C ARG A 212 7.97 26.27 -16.81
N THR A 213 6.89 26.47 -16.06
CA THR A 213 6.30 27.80 -15.80
C THR A 213 6.85 28.48 -14.55
N GLY A 214 7.90 27.94 -13.93
CA GLY A 214 8.51 28.48 -12.70
C GLY A 214 7.76 28.10 -11.41
N ARG A 215 6.78 27.20 -11.49
CA ARG A 215 5.93 26.78 -10.36
C ARG A 215 6.40 25.45 -9.76
N GLN A 216 7.67 25.38 -9.35
CA GLN A 216 8.30 24.15 -8.84
C GLN A 216 7.54 23.52 -7.65
N GLY A 217 7.11 24.33 -6.68
CA GLY A 217 6.33 23.86 -5.52
C GLY A 217 4.99 23.22 -5.89
N ASP A 218 4.33 23.76 -6.93
CA ASP A 218 3.07 23.20 -7.45
C ASP A 218 3.33 21.91 -8.21
N ALA A 219 4.42 21.84 -8.98
CA ALA A 219 4.83 20.61 -9.67
C ALA A 219 5.06 19.45 -8.67
N LEU A 220 5.77 19.70 -7.57
CA LEU A 220 5.95 18.71 -6.49
C LEU A 220 4.63 18.38 -5.79
N THR A 221 3.73 19.35 -5.64
CA THR A 221 2.39 19.10 -5.08
C THR A 221 1.57 18.18 -5.97
N VAL A 222 1.65 18.32 -7.29
CA VAL A 222 1.02 17.42 -8.26
C VAL A 222 1.58 16.00 -8.15
N VAL A 223 2.89 15.83 -8.04
CA VAL A 223 3.53 14.52 -7.84
C VAL A 223 3.08 13.88 -6.51
N ARG A 224 3.04 14.65 -5.41
CA ARG A 224 2.53 14.16 -4.12
C ARG A 224 1.06 13.73 -4.22
N ARG A 225 0.22 14.52 -4.88
CA ARG A 225 -1.21 14.18 -5.10
C ARG A 225 -1.37 12.89 -5.89
N ALA A 226 -0.57 12.71 -6.94
CA ALA A 226 -0.55 11.48 -7.72
C ALA A 226 -0.16 10.27 -6.85
N ARG A 227 0.91 10.38 -6.05
CA ARG A 227 1.32 9.35 -5.09
C ARG A 227 0.22 8.98 -4.12
N THR A 228 -0.43 9.97 -3.49
CA THR A 228 -1.55 9.73 -2.58
C THR A 228 -2.72 9.03 -3.29
N ARG A 229 -3.03 9.41 -4.53
CA ARG A 229 -4.14 8.83 -5.30
C ARG A 229 -3.85 7.38 -5.69
N ILE A 230 -2.66 7.08 -6.18
CA ILE A 230 -2.24 5.72 -6.59
C ILE A 230 -2.18 4.82 -5.36
N ALA A 231 -1.58 5.28 -4.27
CA ALA A 231 -1.53 4.51 -3.02
C ALA A 231 -2.93 4.24 -2.47
N ARG A 232 -3.82 5.23 -2.47
CA ARG A 232 -5.20 5.06 -1.98
C ARG A 232 -6.03 4.11 -2.84
N ASP A 233 -5.99 4.29 -4.15
CA ASP A 233 -6.95 3.65 -5.06
C ASP A 233 -6.45 2.30 -5.59
N LEU A 234 -5.13 2.12 -5.72
CA LEU A 234 -4.51 0.89 -6.23
C LEU A 234 -3.71 0.13 -5.17
N GLY A 235 -3.36 0.76 -4.05
CA GLY A 235 -2.45 0.15 -3.07
C GLY A 235 -1.03 -0.04 -3.60
N LEU A 236 -0.64 0.72 -4.62
CA LEU A 236 0.66 0.64 -5.29
C LEU A 236 1.46 1.93 -5.07
N ASP A 237 2.77 1.82 -5.19
CA ASP A 237 3.66 2.98 -5.33
C ASP A 237 3.61 3.56 -6.76
N PRO A 238 3.95 4.84 -6.94
CA PRO A 238 4.10 5.42 -8.27
C PRO A 238 5.15 4.67 -9.10
N GLY A 239 4.89 4.54 -10.39
CA GLY A 239 5.84 4.04 -11.35
C GLY A 239 7.12 4.88 -11.46
N ALA A 240 8.16 4.26 -12.02
CA ALA A 240 9.49 4.86 -12.12
C ALA A 240 9.53 6.18 -12.92
N GLY A 241 8.56 6.42 -13.81
CA GLY A 241 8.46 7.68 -14.56
C GLY A 241 8.21 8.88 -13.65
N LEU A 242 7.20 8.75 -12.77
CA LEU A 242 6.85 9.79 -11.82
C LEU A 242 7.91 9.99 -10.74
N LEU A 243 8.54 8.90 -10.26
CA LEU A 243 9.65 8.95 -9.30
C LEU A 243 10.88 9.67 -9.89
N ARG A 244 11.27 9.35 -11.13
CA ARG A 244 12.37 10.06 -11.82
C ARG A 244 12.06 11.53 -12.00
N LEU A 245 10.81 11.87 -12.34
CA LEU A 245 10.40 13.26 -12.49
C LEU A 245 10.47 14.02 -11.16
N GLU A 246 10.06 13.42 -10.04
CA GLU A 246 10.18 14.03 -8.72
C GLU A 246 11.64 14.36 -8.38
N ALA A 247 12.53 13.39 -8.59
CA ALA A 247 13.97 13.57 -8.37
C ALA A 247 14.55 14.67 -9.27
N ALA A 248 14.18 14.68 -10.56
CA ALA A 248 14.62 15.70 -11.51
C ALA A 248 14.11 17.10 -11.12
N ILE A 249 12.87 17.23 -10.63
CA ILE A 249 12.31 18.51 -10.17
C ILE A 249 13.02 18.99 -8.90
N LEU A 250 13.33 18.10 -7.96
CA LEU A 250 14.06 18.44 -6.73
C LEU A 250 15.51 18.86 -7.03
N GLY A 251 16.16 18.16 -7.96
CA GLY A 251 17.53 18.44 -8.39
C GLY A 251 17.68 19.57 -9.42
N GLN A 252 16.56 20.17 -9.86
CA GLN A 252 16.53 21.18 -10.93
C GLN A 252 17.29 20.74 -12.19
N ASP A 253 17.06 19.48 -12.58
CA ASP A 253 17.80 18.82 -13.64
C ASP A 253 17.58 19.50 -14.99
N ALA A 254 18.66 19.80 -15.72
CA ALA A 254 18.63 20.46 -17.02
C ALA A 254 17.85 19.66 -18.09
N SER A 255 17.65 18.36 -17.90
CA SER A 255 16.78 17.53 -18.77
C SER A 255 15.30 17.92 -18.69
N LEU A 256 14.89 18.61 -17.64
CA LEU A 256 13.54 19.18 -17.52
C LEU A 256 13.38 20.46 -18.31
N ASP A 257 14.45 21.13 -18.70
CA ASP A 257 14.35 22.34 -19.51
C ASP A 257 13.95 22.02 -20.95
N LEU A 258 13.48 23.03 -21.67
CA LEU A 258 13.29 22.89 -23.11
C LEU A 258 14.67 22.63 -23.75
N PRO A 259 14.81 21.63 -24.64
CA PRO A 259 16.05 21.45 -25.39
C PRO A 259 16.43 22.80 -26.02
N ALA A 260 17.63 23.29 -25.72
CA ALA A 260 18.14 24.55 -26.25
C ALA A 260 18.27 24.45 -27.78
N GLY A 261 17.18 24.76 -28.47
CA GLY A 261 17.03 24.61 -29.90
C GLY A 261 16.38 25.87 -30.47
N ARG A 262 17.23 26.90 -30.62
CA ARG A 262 16.96 28.19 -31.28
C ARG A 262 16.12 29.16 -30.44
N ALA A 263 16.78 29.79 -29.45
CA ALA A 263 16.42 31.14 -29.07
C ALA A 263 16.38 31.99 -30.35
N VAL A 264 15.19 32.39 -30.76
CA VAL A 264 15.05 33.57 -31.63
C VAL A 264 15.47 34.72 -30.72
N LEU A 265 16.74 35.08 -30.76
CA LEU A 265 17.21 36.32 -30.16
C LEU A 265 16.41 37.45 -30.82
N PRO A 266 15.82 38.37 -30.04
CA PRO A 266 15.37 39.62 -30.59
C PRO A 266 16.58 40.28 -31.24
N TRP A 267 16.41 40.71 -32.49
CA TRP A 267 17.28 41.69 -33.14
C TRP A 267 17.71 42.76 -32.11
N ALA A 268 19.01 42.95 -31.96
CA ALA A 268 19.58 44.17 -31.39
C ALA A 268 20.50 44.77 -32.46
N PRO A 269 20.40 46.08 -32.74
CA PRO A 269 21.18 46.71 -33.77
C PRO A 269 22.65 46.78 -33.38
N SER A 270 23.50 46.61 -34.39
CA SER A 270 24.95 46.70 -34.32
C SER A 270 25.43 48.01 -33.69
N SER A 271 26.28 47.93 -32.67
CA SER A 271 27.29 48.95 -32.43
C SER A 271 28.65 48.30 -32.23
N SER A 272 29.55 48.75 -33.10
CA SER A 272 30.97 48.48 -33.18
C SER A 272 31.73 48.89 -31.91
N GLY A 273 32.73 48.10 -31.51
CA GLY A 273 33.78 48.60 -30.63
C GLY A 273 34.65 47.53 -29.95
N ARG A 274 35.73 47.13 -30.64
CA ARG A 274 37.10 46.84 -30.12
C ARG A 274 37.19 45.98 -28.85
N SER A 275 37.58 44.71 -29.00
CA SER A 275 38.92 44.13 -28.70
C SER A 275 39.27 44.17 -27.20
N TRP A 276 39.67 43.06 -26.57
CA TRP A 276 41.07 42.59 -26.52
C TRP A 276 41.18 41.07 -26.31
N TRP A 277 42.12 40.46 -27.05
CA TRP A 277 43.04 39.37 -26.68
C TRP A 277 42.54 37.99 -26.18
N VAL A 278 43.05 36.97 -26.89
CA VAL A 278 43.11 35.48 -26.66
C VAL A 278 44.63 35.13 -26.52
N PRO A 279 45.19 33.91 -26.31
CA PRO A 279 44.73 32.53 -25.93
C PRO A 279 45.63 31.86 -24.82
N ARG A 280 45.45 30.61 -24.33
CA ARG A 280 45.85 29.31 -24.95
C ARG A 280 45.66 28.10 -23.99
N ARG A 281 45.23 26.95 -24.56
CA ARG A 281 45.50 25.47 -24.38
C ARG A 281 45.89 24.92 -22.98
N THR A 282 45.47 23.72 -22.53
CA THR A 282 45.71 22.33 -23.02
C THR A 282 44.75 21.33 -22.32
N ALA A 283 44.23 20.25 -22.95
CA ALA A 283 44.72 18.84 -22.90
C ALA A 283 44.97 18.35 -21.44
N GLU A 284 44.39 17.29 -20.86
CA GLU A 284 44.13 15.91 -21.31
C GLU A 284 43.13 15.21 -20.36
N ASP A 285 42.46 14.19 -20.89
CA ASP A 285 41.70 13.14 -20.19
C ASP A 285 42.66 12.09 -19.62
N PRO A 286 42.55 11.73 -18.32
CA PRO A 286 43.12 10.49 -17.82
C PRO A 286 42.12 9.73 -16.94
N SER A 287 41.13 9.06 -17.54
CA SER A 287 40.49 7.91 -16.88
C SER A 287 40.57 6.66 -17.75
N GLY A 288 41.75 6.03 -17.75
CA GLY A 288 41.97 4.72 -18.35
C GLY A 288 41.26 3.60 -17.58
N ILE A 289 40.07 3.21 -18.05
CA ILE A 289 39.44 1.93 -17.71
C ILE A 289 39.06 1.24 -19.03
N PRO A 290 39.49 -0.01 -19.29
CA PRO A 290 39.21 -0.72 -20.54
C PRO A 290 37.72 -1.03 -20.68
N ALA A 291 37.22 -0.97 -21.91
CA ALA A 291 35.93 -1.55 -22.28
C ALA A 291 36.02 -3.07 -22.15
N ASP A 292 35.25 -3.65 -21.22
CA ASP A 292 35.05 -5.09 -21.12
C ASP A 292 33.83 -5.49 -21.98
N ASP A 293 34.15 -6.11 -23.10
CA ASP A 293 33.27 -6.76 -24.06
C ASP A 293 32.96 -8.20 -23.60
N GLY A 294 32.27 -8.33 -22.46
CA GLY A 294 31.80 -9.60 -21.92
C GLY A 294 30.37 -9.94 -22.37
N THR A 295 30.25 -10.69 -23.46
CA THR A 295 29.01 -11.39 -23.86
C THR A 295 28.55 -12.39 -22.80
N VAL A 296 27.35 -12.23 -22.26
CA VAL A 296 26.68 -13.28 -21.46
C VAL A 296 25.88 -14.17 -22.42
N GLU A 297 26.50 -15.29 -22.81
CA GLU A 297 25.87 -16.41 -23.48
C GLU A 297 24.96 -17.20 -22.52
N HIS A 298 23.78 -17.56 -23.03
CA HIS A 298 22.92 -18.70 -22.65
C HIS A 298 22.57 -18.93 -21.16
N THR A 299 21.39 -18.46 -20.77
CA THR A 299 20.49 -19.27 -19.93
C THR A 299 19.10 -19.27 -20.58
N THR A 300 18.87 -20.27 -21.40
CA THR A 300 17.58 -20.58 -22.01
C THR A 300 16.68 -21.23 -20.94
N ILE A 301 15.66 -20.51 -20.47
CA ILE A 301 14.57 -21.14 -19.71
C ILE A 301 13.71 -21.90 -20.72
N HIS A 302 13.83 -23.23 -20.73
CA HIS A 302 12.97 -24.11 -21.51
C HIS A 302 11.56 -24.14 -20.91
N CYS A 303 10.59 -23.58 -21.65
CA CYS A 303 9.17 -23.73 -21.38
C CYS A 303 8.64 -25.00 -22.08
N ASP A 304 9.05 -26.18 -21.62
CA ASP A 304 8.42 -27.42 -22.11
C ASP A 304 7.15 -27.72 -21.32
N GLY A 305 6.03 -27.45 -21.97
CA GLY A 305 4.70 -27.80 -21.51
C GLY A 305 4.54 -29.30 -21.40
N ARG A 306 4.40 -29.80 -20.16
CA ARG A 306 3.65 -31.01 -19.88
C ARG A 306 2.70 -30.76 -18.72
N HIS A 307 1.47 -31.15 -18.96
CA HIS A 307 0.34 -31.14 -18.05
C HIS A 307 0.71 -31.74 -16.68
N HIS A 308 0.71 -30.89 -15.64
CA HIS A 308 0.49 -31.35 -14.28
C HIS A 308 -0.79 -30.72 -13.77
N ALA A 309 -1.87 -31.49 -13.91
CA ALA A 309 -3.06 -31.34 -13.10
C ALA A 309 -2.64 -31.43 -11.62
N TRP A 310 -2.83 -30.37 -10.86
CA TRP A 310 -2.68 -30.41 -9.41
C TRP A 310 -3.87 -31.18 -8.83
N ALA A 311 -3.70 -32.49 -8.75
CA ALA A 311 -4.45 -33.34 -7.85
C ALA A 311 -4.10 -32.93 -6.40
N ALA A 312 -5.13 -32.81 -5.58
CA ALA A 312 -5.01 -32.61 -4.15
C ALA A 312 -4.21 -33.76 -3.51
N THR A 313 -3.17 -33.40 -2.76
CA THR A 313 -2.62 -34.25 -1.69
C THR A 313 -2.32 -33.40 -0.47
N ASP A 314 -2.94 -33.79 0.64
CA ASP A 314 -2.88 -33.25 1.99
C ASP A 314 -1.48 -33.31 2.62
N ASP A 315 -1.09 -32.33 3.44
CA ASP A 315 -1.45 -32.25 4.88
C ASP A 315 -0.48 -31.34 5.68
N GLN A 316 0.68 -30.93 5.13
CA GLN A 316 1.74 -30.30 5.96
C GLN A 316 2.04 -28.81 5.75
N ARG A 317 1.37 -28.10 4.83
CA ARG A 317 1.66 -26.67 4.53
C ARG A 317 0.53 -25.69 4.91
N ARG A 318 -0.39 -26.06 5.81
CA ARG A 318 -1.57 -25.24 6.17
C ARG A 318 -1.45 -24.51 7.52
N ALA A 319 -0.27 -23.97 7.87
CA ALA A 319 -0.01 -23.45 9.23
C ALA A 319 -0.35 -21.96 9.44
N GLY A 320 -0.21 -21.08 8.43
CA GLY A 320 -0.39 -19.62 8.63
C GLY A 320 -1.81 -19.21 9.05
N VAL A 321 -2.82 -19.64 8.29
CA VAL A 321 -4.24 -19.28 8.55
C VAL A 321 -4.88 -20.17 9.65
N ARG A 322 -4.41 -21.41 9.85
CA ARG A 322 -4.90 -22.25 10.97
C ARG A 322 -4.33 -21.85 12.32
N GLY A 323 -3.13 -21.26 12.39
CA GLY A 323 -2.51 -20.83 13.65
C GLY A 323 -3.26 -19.67 14.32
N GLN A 324 -3.62 -18.63 13.55
CA GLN A 324 -4.50 -17.54 14.02
C GLN A 324 -5.87 -18.08 14.47
N ARG A 325 -6.43 -19.01 13.68
CA ARG A 325 -7.73 -19.63 13.96
C ARG A 325 -7.73 -20.50 15.22
N GLN A 326 -6.73 -21.37 15.42
CA GLN A 326 -6.61 -22.20 16.63
C GLN A 326 -6.31 -21.36 17.88
N GLU A 327 -5.58 -20.25 17.75
CA GLU A 327 -5.30 -19.36 18.88
C GLU A 327 -6.50 -18.50 19.27
N GLN A 328 -7.24 -17.96 18.30
CA GLN A 328 -8.51 -17.30 18.60
C GLN A 328 -9.48 -18.29 19.27
N LEU A 329 -9.53 -19.54 18.83
CA LEU A 329 -10.31 -20.60 19.49
C LEU A 329 -9.84 -20.91 20.92
N ARG A 330 -8.54 -20.77 21.22
CA ARG A 330 -8.01 -20.90 22.58
C ARG A 330 -8.29 -19.67 23.44
N ARG A 331 -8.19 -18.45 22.90
CA ARG A 331 -8.59 -17.20 23.57
C ARG A 331 -10.09 -17.17 23.87
N LEU A 332 -10.90 -17.67 22.94
CA LEU A 332 -12.33 -17.89 23.09
C LEU A 332 -12.63 -18.79 24.30
N ARG A 333 -11.90 -19.90 24.45
CA ARG A 333 -12.05 -20.81 25.61
C ARG A 333 -11.53 -20.20 26.92
N ARG A 334 -10.38 -19.54 26.91
CA ARG A 334 -9.77 -18.92 28.12
C ARG A 334 -10.52 -17.67 28.60
N ALA A 335 -11.11 -16.87 27.71
CA ALA A 335 -11.89 -15.69 28.07
C ALA A 335 -13.21 -16.10 28.76
N VAL A 336 -13.85 -17.18 28.29
CA VAL A 336 -14.99 -17.80 28.98
C VAL A 336 -14.60 -18.26 30.39
N GLU A 337 -13.39 -18.79 30.59
CA GLU A 337 -12.89 -19.24 31.89
C GLU A 337 -12.43 -18.10 32.83
N ARG A 338 -11.86 -17.00 32.31
CA ARG A 338 -11.35 -15.87 33.12
C ARG A 338 -12.40 -14.81 33.46
N THR A 339 -13.42 -14.60 32.63
CA THR A 339 -14.44 -13.56 32.85
C THR A 339 -15.63 -14.06 33.70
N TYR A 340 -15.82 -15.37 33.80
CA TYR A 340 -16.82 -15.99 34.67
C TYR A 340 -16.25 -17.29 35.25
N PRO A 341 -15.88 -17.37 36.55
CA PRO A 341 -15.46 -18.63 37.12
C PRO A 341 -16.63 -19.63 37.00
N ALA A 342 -16.36 -20.76 36.38
CA ALA A 342 -17.27 -21.90 36.40
C ALA A 342 -17.66 -22.17 37.86
N ALA A 343 -18.96 -22.08 38.15
CA ALA A 343 -19.50 -22.48 39.44
C ALA A 343 -18.96 -23.89 39.75
N ALA A 344 -18.22 -24.00 40.86
CA ALA A 344 -17.58 -25.23 41.30
C ALA A 344 -18.51 -26.43 41.13
N ALA A 345 -18.05 -27.43 40.38
CA ALA A 345 -18.75 -28.70 40.28
C ALA A 345 -19.00 -29.25 41.70
N PRO A 346 -20.22 -29.69 42.05
CA PRO A 346 -20.45 -30.28 43.36
C PRO A 346 -19.64 -31.57 43.45
N ALA A 347 -18.78 -31.64 44.46
CA ALA A 347 -18.11 -32.86 44.85
C ALA A 347 -19.17 -33.94 45.19
N GLY A 348 -18.95 -35.15 44.67
CA GLY A 348 -19.51 -36.37 45.27
C GLY A 348 -20.74 -36.95 44.58
N ARG A 349 -20.50 -37.95 43.72
CA ARG A 349 -21.43 -39.07 43.62
C ARG A 349 -21.49 -39.76 44.99
N ARG A 350 -22.60 -39.64 45.71
CA ARG A 350 -23.00 -40.66 46.68
C ARG A 350 -24.50 -40.95 46.57
N ARG A 351 -24.77 -42.26 46.65
CA ARG A 351 -26.01 -42.96 46.33
C ARG A 351 -27.24 -42.41 47.05
N ILE A 352 -28.36 -42.51 46.35
CA ILE A 352 -29.72 -42.45 46.88
C ILE A 352 -29.89 -43.41 48.07
N ARG A 353 -30.43 -42.92 49.19
CA ARG A 353 -31.35 -43.69 50.04
C ARG A 353 -32.34 -42.78 50.80
N ARG A 354 -33.61 -43.14 50.60
CA ARG A 354 -34.91 -42.77 51.17
C ARG A 354 -35.03 -42.08 52.56
N ALA A 355 -35.98 -41.12 52.56
CA ALA A 355 -37.20 -41.01 53.40
C ALA A 355 -37.18 -40.32 54.80
N GLY A 356 -38.26 -39.53 55.04
CA GLY A 356 -38.77 -39.11 56.36
C GLY A 356 -38.84 -37.59 56.53
N ARG A 357 -39.97 -36.92 56.23
CA ARG A 357 -41.05 -36.47 57.15
C ARG A 357 -40.58 -35.64 58.36
N GLY A 358 -41.10 -34.42 58.49
CA GLY A 358 -41.25 -33.72 59.78
C GLY A 358 -40.94 -32.22 59.76
N ALA A 359 -41.97 -31.39 59.57
CA ALA A 359 -42.06 -30.04 60.14
C ALA A 359 -42.06 -30.13 61.70
N PRO A 360 -41.89 -29.04 62.51
CA PRO A 360 -42.19 -27.64 62.20
C PRO A 360 -41.22 -26.54 62.71
N ARG A 361 -41.46 -25.35 62.15
CA ARG A 361 -41.20 -23.98 62.65
C ARG A 361 -41.73 -23.76 64.09
N PRO A 362 -41.31 -22.74 64.89
CA PRO A 362 -41.34 -21.30 64.57
C PRO A 362 -40.13 -20.50 65.14
N GLY A 363 -39.92 -19.21 64.90
CA GLY A 363 -40.72 -18.16 64.28
C GLY A 363 -39.88 -16.89 64.09
N GLY A 364 -40.41 -15.98 63.28
CA GLY A 364 -39.81 -14.70 62.91
C GLY A 364 -40.45 -14.14 61.63
N VAL A 365 -41.62 -13.54 61.80
CA VAL A 365 -42.53 -12.77 60.90
C VAL A 365 -41.76 -11.63 60.17
N PRO A 366 -42.17 -10.99 59.02
CA PRO A 366 -43.52 -10.68 58.46
C PRO A 366 -43.65 -10.93 56.92
N ILE A 367 -44.71 -10.64 56.14
CA ILE A 367 -46.16 -10.32 56.21
C ILE A 367 -46.70 -10.64 54.78
N ALA A 368 -48.02 -10.86 54.67
CA ALA A 368 -48.79 -11.51 53.61
C ALA A 368 -48.97 -10.76 52.26
N GLY A 369 -49.16 -11.55 51.17
CA GLY A 369 -50.11 -11.23 50.09
C GLY A 369 -49.71 -11.47 48.62
N ILE A 370 -49.84 -12.73 48.11
CA ILE A 370 -50.19 -13.17 46.71
C ILE A 370 -49.23 -12.82 45.52
N PRO A 371 -48.97 -13.68 44.49
CA PRO A 371 -49.07 -15.14 44.32
C PRO A 371 -47.72 -15.83 44.01
N MET A 372 -47.76 -17.17 43.94
CA MET A 372 -46.69 -18.03 43.44
C MET A 372 -46.49 -17.95 41.91
N THR A 373 -45.25 -18.28 41.52
CA THR A 373 -44.75 -18.81 40.23
C THR A 373 -44.21 -17.82 39.18
N ARG A 374 -42.92 -18.08 38.87
CA ARG A 374 -41.97 -17.50 37.90
C ARG A 374 -41.42 -16.11 38.22
N THR A 375 -40.18 -16.07 38.70
CA THR A 375 -39.29 -14.90 38.59
C THR A 375 -38.37 -15.06 37.37
N ALA A 376 -38.58 -14.21 36.37
CA ALA A 376 -37.58 -13.66 35.44
C ALA A 376 -36.43 -14.62 35.00
N ALA A 377 -36.68 -15.78 34.40
CA ALA A 377 -36.51 -15.85 32.95
C ALA A 377 -37.34 -14.75 32.26
N GLU A 378 -36.82 -14.13 31.20
CA GLU A 378 -37.61 -13.53 30.08
C GLU A 378 -37.31 -12.06 29.70
N LEU A 379 -36.31 -11.37 30.26
CA LEU A 379 -35.89 -10.03 29.79
C LEU A 379 -34.36 -9.85 29.75
N ALA A 380 -33.64 -9.46 28.69
CA ALA A 380 -33.93 -9.34 27.27
C ALA A 380 -32.59 -8.97 26.56
N GLY A 381 -31.91 -9.94 25.94
CA GLY A 381 -30.95 -9.66 24.86
C GLY A 381 -29.46 -9.86 25.15
N LEU A 382 -28.75 -10.25 24.08
CA LEU A 382 -27.29 -10.28 23.96
C LEU A 382 -26.70 -8.88 24.26
N THR A 383 -25.75 -8.77 25.19
CA THR A 383 -25.15 -7.47 25.56
C THR A 383 -24.33 -6.89 24.41
N PRO A 384 -24.11 -5.56 24.35
CA PRO A 384 -23.25 -4.97 23.33
C PRO A 384 -21.85 -5.58 23.26
N GLN A 385 -21.24 -5.96 24.40
CA GLN A 385 -19.94 -6.62 24.39
C GLN A 385 -20.01 -8.00 23.74
N TRP A 386 -21.03 -8.81 24.03
CA TRP A 386 -21.19 -10.11 23.39
C TRP A 386 -21.51 -9.98 21.90
N ARG A 387 -22.21 -8.92 21.48
CA ARG A 387 -22.48 -8.63 20.05
C ARG A 387 -21.21 -8.24 19.33
N ALA A 388 -20.43 -7.32 19.91
CA ALA A 388 -19.14 -6.91 19.37
C ALA A 388 -18.20 -8.11 19.26
N TRP A 389 -18.09 -8.90 20.32
CA TRP A 389 -17.29 -10.12 20.33
C TRP A 389 -17.76 -11.14 19.28
N THR A 390 -19.07 -11.31 19.09
CA THR A 390 -19.64 -12.22 18.10
C THR A 390 -19.27 -11.75 16.69
N ALA A 391 -19.48 -10.47 16.41
CA ALA A 391 -19.13 -9.85 15.14
C ALA A 391 -17.62 -9.95 14.87
N GLU A 392 -16.77 -9.60 15.83
CA GLU A 392 -15.32 -9.70 15.70
C GLU A 392 -14.88 -11.11 15.34
N ASN A 393 -15.33 -12.14 16.09
CA ASN A 393 -14.93 -13.52 15.83
C ASN A 393 -15.43 -14.04 14.49
N LEU A 394 -16.66 -13.72 14.11
CA LEU A 394 -17.17 -14.05 12.77
C LEU A 394 -16.39 -13.32 11.67
N ALA A 395 -16.00 -12.05 11.89
CA ALA A 395 -15.22 -11.25 10.93
C ALA A 395 -13.80 -11.80 10.76
N LEU A 396 -13.22 -12.33 11.83
CA LEU A 396 -11.94 -13.02 11.85
C LEU A 396 -12.03 -14.44 11.25
N GLY A 397 -13.21 -14.88 10.81
CA GLY A 397 -13.40 -16.15 10.10
C GLY A 397 -13.58 -17.37 11.01
N VAL A 398 -13.86 -17.16 12.31
CA VAL A 398 -14.27 -18.26 13.20
C VAL A 398 -15.62 -18.82 12.73
N PRO A 399 -15.77 -20.14 12.55
CA PRO A 399 -17.05 -20.70 12.11
C PRO A 399 -18.16 -20.39 13.11
N ALA A 400 -19.34 -20.04 12.58
CA ALA A 400 -20.50 -19.70 13.41
C ALA A 400 -20.87 -20.80 14.42
N GLY A 401 -20.64 -22.07 14.08
CA GLY A 401 -20.83 -23.19 15.02
C GLY A 401 -19.92 -23.13 16.25
N GLU A 402 -18.66 -22.71 16.07
CA GLU A 402 -17.70 -22.59 17.18
C GLU A 402 -18.00 -21.35 18.03
N VAL A 403 -18.40 -20.24 17.40
CA VAL A 403 -18.90 -19.04 18.09
C VAL A 403 -20.15 -19.37 18.91
N ARG A 404 -21.07 -20.16 18.33
CA ARG A 404 -22.28 -20.65 18.99
C ARG A 404 -21.95 -21.48 20.24
N GLU A 405 -21.05 -22.45 20.13
CA GLU A 405 -20.64 -23.30 21.26
C GLU A 405 -20.08 -22.47 22.41
N ALA A 406 -19.25 -21.47 22.13
CA ALA A 406 -18.68 -20.58 23.14
C ALA A 406 -19.75 -19.70 23.82
N LEU A 407 -20.71 -19.16 23.06
CA LEU A 407 -21.82 -18.38 23.63
C LEU A 407 -22.74 -19.24 24.51
N LEU A 408 -22.98 -20.51 24.13
CA LEU A 408 -23.73 -21.47 24.93
C LEU A 408 -22.97 -21.85 26.21
N ALA A 409 -21.66 -22.07 26.12
CA ALA A 409 -20.82 -22.35 27.28
C ALA A 409 -20.79 -21.18 28.28
N ALA A 410 -20.99 -19.95 27.80
CA ALA A 410 -21.15 -18.75 28.63
C ALA A 410 -22.56 -18.62 29.27
N GLY A 411 -23.46 -19.59 29.05
CA GLY A 411 -24.78 -19.64 29.68
C GLY A 411 -25.90 -18.92 28.91
N LEU A 412 -25.68 -18.50 27.66
CA LEU A 412 -26.70 -17.89 26.82
C LEU A 412 -27.68 -18.93 26.27
N SER A 413 -28.95 -18.57 26.08
CA SER A 413 -29.94 -19.49 25.52
C SER A 413 -29.73 -19.70 24.03
N GLY A 414 -29.93 -20.94 23.54
CA GLY A 414 -29.72 -21.28 22.14
C GLY A 414 -30.53 -20.43 21.16
N SER A 415 -31.79 -20.12 21.50
CA SER A 415 -32.64 -19.27 20.65
C SER A 415 -32.10 -17.85 20.47
N VAL A 416 -31.55 -17.24 21.54
CA VAL A 416 -30.97 -15.89 21.48
C VAL A 416 -29.65 -15.89 20.71
N VAL A 417 -28.84 -16.94 20.87
CA VAL A 417 -27.57 -17.10 20.12
C VAL A 417 -27.83 -17.30 18.63
N ASP A 418 -28.77 -18.17 18.27
CA ASP A 418 -29.09 -18.49 16.88
C ASP A 418 -29.68 -17.26 16.15
N GLU A 419 -30.52 -16.48 16.85
CA GLU A 419 -31.06 -15.22 16.31
C GLU A 419 -29.96 -14.16 16.13
N GLU A 420 -29.03 -14.02 17.08
CA GLU A 420 -27.90 -13.09 16.93
C GLU A 420 -26.98 -13.50 15.78
N LEU A 421 -26.59 -14.77 15.68
CA LEU A 421 -25.70 -15.23 14.62
C LEU A 421 -26.33 -14.98 13.24
N THR A 422 -27.64 -15.25 13.10
CA THR A 422 -28.39 -14.95 11.88
C THR A 422 -28.39 -13.45 11.62
N ARG A 423 -28.74 -12.64 12.62
CA ARG A 423 -28.78 -11.17 12.52
C ARG A 423 -27.43 -10.59 12.12
N ALA A 424 -26.34 -11.03 12.75
CA ALA A 424 -24.99 -10.57 12.46
C ALA A 424 -24.59 -10.95 11.04
N LEU A 425 -24.78 -12.21 10.64
CA LEU A 425 -24.45 -12.69 9.29
C LEU A 425 -25.26 -11.99 8.21
N ASP A 426 -26.54 -11.69 8.43
CA ASP A 426 -27.37 -11.02 7.42
C ASP A 426 -27.22 -9.49 7.43
N HIS A 427 -26.56 -8.91 8.44
CA HIS A 427 -26.47 -7.46 8.59
C HIS A 427 -25.62 -6.84 7.45
N PRO A 428 -26.11 -5.83 6.72
CA PRO A 428 -25.39 -5.25 5.57
C PRO A 428 -24.05 -4.62 5.97
N TYR A 429 -23.95 -3.98 7.15
CA TYR A 429 -22.68 -3.48 7.66
C TYR A 429 -21.70 -4.60 8.00
N PHE A 430 -22.19 -5.71 8.55
CA PHE A 430 -21.34 -6.86 8.84
C PHE A 430 -20.83 -7.51 7.55
N GLN A 431 -21.68 -7.60 6.52
CA GLN A 431 -21.28 -8.05 5.19
C GLN A 431 -20.24 -7.11 4.54
N ALA A 432 -20.32 -5.81 4.79
CA ALA A 432 -19.28 -4.86 4.39
C ALA A 432 -17.97 -5.10 5.15
N CYS A 433 -18.05 -5.26 6.48
CA CYS A 433 -16.90 -5.61 7.31
C CYS A 433 -16.25 -6.93 6.88
N LEU A 434 -17.03 -7.95 6.52
CA LEU A 434 -16.50 -9.23 6.02
C LEU A 434 -15.76 -9.08 4.68
N ARG A 435 -16.21 -8.20 3.78
CA ARG A 435 -15.46 -7.91 2.54
C ARG A 435 -14.12 -7.26 2.86
N LEU A 436 -14.11 -6.26 3.74
CA LEU A 436 -12.88 -5.59 4.20
C LEU A 436 -11.95 -6.56 4.95
N ALA A 437 -12.50 -7.42 5.81
CA ALA A 437 -11.73 -8.42 6.54
C ALA A 437 -11.09 -9.44 5.59
N ARG A 438 -11.78 -9.82 4.50
CA ARG A 438 -11.20 -10.67 3.45
C ARG A 438 -10.08 -9.96 2.67
N GLU A 439 -10.25 -8.69 2.35
CA GLU A 439 -9.19 -7.88 1.73
C GLU A 439 -7.96 -7.80 2.64
N TYR A 440 -8.18 -7.55 3.93
CA TYR A 440 -7.12 -7.56 4.95
C TYR A 440 -6.44 -8.93 5.08
N ALA A 441 -7.20 -10.02 5.10
CA ALA A 441 -6.65 -11.38 5.15
C ALA A 441 -5.79 -11.72 3.91
N TRP A 442 -6.16 -11.21 2.73
CA TRP A 442 -5.32 -11.33 1.53
C TRP A 442 -4.01 -10.56 1.67
N GLN A 443 -4.04 -9.36 2.28
CA GLN A 443 -2.83 -8.60 2.58
C GLN A 443 -1.93 -9.36 3.58
N GLU A 444 -2.50 -9.90 4.66
CA GLU A 444 -1.74 -10.72 5.62
C GLU A 444 -1.14 -11.96 4.95
N SER A 445 -1.89 -12.65 4.09
CA SER A 445 -1.39 -13.81 3.35
C SER A 445 -0.23 -13.45 2.42
N LEU A 446 -0.24 -12.27 1.80
CA LEU A 446 0.86 -11.79 0.97
C LEU A 446 2.10 -11.49 1.81
N LEU A 447 1.92 -10.90 2.99
CA LEU A 447 3.01 -10.63 3.93
C LEU A 447 3.62 -11.92 4.49
N ASP A 448 2.80 -12.92 4.80
CA ASP A 448 3.26 -14.25 5.19
C ASP A 448 4.08 -14.90 4.06
N PHE A 449 3.63 -14.80 2.81
CA PHE A 449 4.38 -15.27 1.65
C PHE A 449 5.75 -14.57 1.51
N TYR A 450 5.81 -13.25 1.69
CA TYR A 450 7.09 -12.54 1.74
C TYR A 450 7.95 -13.00 2.92
N GLY A 451 7.34 -13.32 4.05
CA GLY A 451 8.03 -13.91 5.18
C GLY A 451 8.66 -15.25 4.86
N ASP A 452 7.91 -16.13 4.19
CA ASP A 452 8.42 -17.43 3.77
C ASP A 452 9.59 -17.27 2.79
N LEU A 453 9.46 -16.39 1.79
CA LEU A 453 10.54 -16.13 0.82
C LEU A 453 11.80 -15.54 1.46
N ARG A 454 11.65 -14.62 2.43
CA ARG A 454 12.77 -13.90 3.04
C ARG A 454 13.36 -14.60 4.27
N SER A 455 12.65 -15.57 4.84
CA SER A 455 13.11 -16.33 6.01
C SER A 455 14.48 -16.99 5.78
N ALA A 456 14.75 -17.47 4.56
CA ALA A 456 16.05 -18.02 4.18
C ALA A 456 17.19 -16.99 4.26
N GLN A 457 16.90 -15.71 3.98
CA GLN A 457 17.90 -14.63 4.05
C GLN A 457 18.22 -14.23 5.50
N LEU A 458 17.34 -14.54 6.44
CA LEU A 458 17.47 -14.21 7.87
C LEU A 458 17.95 -15.39 8.72
N ALA A 459 18.08 -16.58 8.13
CA ALA A 459 18.52 -17.79 8.83
C ALA A 459 19.91 -17.66 9.47
N GLY A 460 20.76 -16.76 8.94
CA GLY A 460 22.08 -16.45 9.48
C GLY A 460 22.08 -15.52 10.70
N GLY A 461 20.93 -15.05 11.18
CA GLY A 461 20.83 -14.11 12.29
C GLY A 461 20.97 -12.64 11.85
N LEU A 462 21.21 -11.76 12.81
CA LEU A 462 21.42 -10.33 12.56
C LEU A 462 22.86 -10.10 12.10
N GLU A 463 23.02 -9.55 10.90
CA GLU A 463 24.35 -9.32 10.31
C GLU A 463 25.13 -8.24 11.07
N ARG A 464 26.40 -8.51 11.36
CA ARG A 464 27.38 -7.55 11.90
C ARG A 464 28.43 -7.21 10.83
N ARG A 465 28.65 -5.92 10.59
CA ARG A 465 29.57 -5.41 9.57
C ARG A 465 30.52 -4.37 10.15
N VAL A 466 31.80 -4.50 9.83
CA VAL A 466 32.86 -3.52 10.15
C VAL A 466 33.19 -2.74 8.88
N GLY A 467 33.33 -1.42 8.98
CA GLY A 467 33.77 -0.58 7.86
C GLY A 467 32.84 -0.58 6.63
N LEU A 468 31.54 -0.75 6.85
CA LEU A 468 30.54 -0.76 5.78
C LEU A 468 30.50 0.60 5.06
N CYS A 469 30.67 0.62 3.74
CA CYS A 469 30.60 1.87 2.97
C CYS A 469 29.15 2.32 2.78
N ALA A 470 28.94 3.62 2.58
CA ALA A 470 27.61 4.22 2.43
C ALA A 470 26.80 3.61 1.27
N ALA A 471 27.44 3.39 0.11
CA ALA A 471 26.77 2.80 -1.05
C ALA A 471 26.22 1.41 -0.74
N GLU A 472 27.01 0.56 -0.08
CA GLU A 472 26.56 -0.77 0.33
C GLU A 472 25.49 -0.70 1.43
N PHE A 473 25.63 0.22 2.39
CA PHE A 473 24.62 0.45 3.43
C PHE A 473 23.24 0.75 2.82
N PHE A 474 23.19 1.71 1.89
CA PHE A 474 21.92 2.12 1.29
C PHE A 474 21.30 1.03 0.42
N ASP A 475 22.09 0.39 -0.44
CA ASP A 475 21.62 -0.67 -1.35
C ASP A 475 21.13 -1.91 -0.58
N ARG A 476 21.98 -2.48 0.28
CA ARG A 476 21.72 -3.79 0.90
C ARG A 476 20.86 -3.76 2.15
N TYR A 477 20.79 -2.62 2.84
CA TYR A 477 20.15 -2.54 4.16
C TYR A 477 19.03 -1.51 4.18
N TYR A 478 19.32 -0.26 3.84
CA TYR A 478 18.32 0.81 3.92
C TYR A 478 17.16 0.58 2.95
N PHE A 479 17.43 0.49 1.64
CA PHE A 479 16.39 0.31 0.63
C PHE A 479 15.81 -1.10 0.62
N ALA A 480 16.58 -2.09 1.07
CA ALA A 480 16.10 -3.47 1.22
C ALA A 480 15.24 -3.68 2.48
N ASN A 481 15.13 -2.67 3.37
CA ASN A 481 14.45 -2.75 4.66
C ASN A 481 14.99 -3.91 5.52
N ARG A 482 16.32 -3.99 5.69
CA ARG A 482 17.02 -5.02 6.46
C ARG A 482 17.87 -4.42 7.58
N PRO A 483 17.78 -4.94 8.82
CA PRO A 483 18.60 -4.47 9.92
C PRO A 483 20.05 -4.94 9.77
N VAL A 484 20.97 -4.17 10.33
CA VAL A 484 22.39 -4.49 10.41
C VAL A 484 23.03 -3.79 11.58
N ILE A 485 24.01 -4.44 12.20
CA ILE A 485 24.89 -3.80 13.19
C ILE A 485 26.15 -3.33 12.47
N LEU A 486 26.42 -2.04 12.56
CA LEU A 486 27.67 -1.41 12.14
C LEU A 486 28.62 -1.43 13.34
N ALA A 487 29.49 -2.43 13.40
CA ALA A 487 30.40 -2.65 14.51
C ALA A 487 31.52 -1.59 14.50
N GLY A 488 31.72 -0.93 15.65
CA GLY A 488 32.71 0.13 15.83
C GLY A 488 32.40 1.44 15.09
N ALA A 489 31.15 1.62 14.62
CA ALA A 489 30.75 2.79 13.84
C ALA A 489 30.82 4.12 14.60
N VAL A 490 30.87 4.07 15.94
CA VAL A 490 30.91 5.26 16.81
C VAL A 490 32.09 5.26 17.78
N ASP A 491 33.12 4.43 17.55
CA ASP A 491 34.29 4.32 18.42
C ASP A 491 35.14 5.60 18.50
N ASP A 492 35.06 6.44 17.46
CA ASP A 492 35.75 7.72 17.36
C ASP A 492 35.01 8.87 18.09
N TRP A 493 33.78 8.65 18.55
CA TRP A 493 33.01 9.67 19.25
C TRP A 493 33.68 10.05 20.58
N PRO A 494 33.88 11.34 20.89
CA PRO A 494 34.34 11.78 22.21
C PRO A 494 33.51 11.19 23.35
N ALA A 495 32.19 11.04 23.15
CA ALA A 495 31.26 10.45 24.10
C ALA A 495 31.70 9.06 24.60
N ARG A 496 32.30 8.21 23.75
CA ARG A 496 32.77 6.87 24.13
C ARG A 496 33.83 6.87 25.22
N ARG A 497 34.61 7.96 25.30
CA ARG A 497 35.71 8.12 26.27
C ARG A 497 35.34 9.03 27.42
N GLN A 498 34.44 9.99 27.18
CA GLN A 498 34.13 11.06 28.12
C GLN A 498 32.89 10.81 28.94
N TRP A 499 31.92 10.03 28.45
CA TRP A 499 30.66 9.84 29.17
C TRP A 499 30.78 8.74 30.22
N SER A 500 30.44 9.13 31.44
CA SER A 500 30.21 8.31 32.62
C SER A 500 29.15 9.02 33.46
N PRO A 501 28.40 8.36 34.35
CA PRO A 501 27.42 9.09 35.15
C PRO A 501 28.10 10.17 36.02
N THR A 502 29.31 9.91 36.51
CA THR A 502 30.13 10.91 37.21
C THR A 502 30.47 12.12 36.33
N SER A 503 31.05 11.93 35.15
CA SER A 503 31.45 13.05 34.28
C SER A 503 30.27 13.83 33.72
N LEU A 504 29.13 13.17 33.46
CA LEU A 504 27.90 13.83 33.04
C LEU A 504 27.31 14.68 34.18
N ARG A 505 27.38 14.20 35.42
CA ARG A 505 26.98 14.94 36.62
C ARG A 505 27.84 16.18 36.81
N ASP A 506 29.17 16.05 36.71
CA ASP A 506 30.10 17.18 36.90
C ASP A 506 29.87 18.28 35.85
N ARG A 507 29.50 17.90 34.62
CA ARG A 507 29.36 18.85 33.51
C ARG A 507 27.97 19.48 33.40
N LEU A 508 26.91 18.71 33.69
CA LEU A 508 25.51 19.12 33.43
C LEU A 508 24.56 18.79 34.60
N GLY A 509 25.07 18.54 35.80
CA GLY A 509 24.26 18.07 36.94
C GLY A 509 23.08 18.97 37.32
N GLU A 510 23.26 20.29 37.24
CA GLU A 510 22.24 21.29 37.58
C GLU A 510 21.13 21.42 36.51
N VAL A 511 21.29 20.78 35.35
CA VAL A 511 20.28 20.83 34.27
C VAL A 511 19.04 20.06 34.70
N GLU A 512 17.85 20.65 34.55
CA GLU A 512 16.59 19.94 34.72
C GLU A 512 16.38 18.96 33.55
N VAL A 513 16.09 17.71 33.87
CA VAL A 513 15.75 16.66 32.92
C VAL A 513 14.41 16.03 33.27
N GLU A 514 13.75 15.48 32.27
CA GLU A 514 12.55 14.69 32.42
C GLU A 514 12.83 13.21 32.20
N VAL A 515 12.35 12.36 33.10
CA VAL A 515 12.52 10.90 33.00
C VAL A 515 11.20 10.21 33.28
N MET A 516 11.09 8.96 32.85
CA MET A 516 9.95 8.11 33.22
C MET A 516 10.24 7.47 34.58
N THR A 517 9.31 7.49 35.52
CA THR A 517 9.42 6.84 36.86
C THR A 517 8.17 6.01 37.19
N GLY A 518 8.25 5.13 38.21
CA GLY A 518 7.12 4.30 38.63
C GLY A 518 6.68 3.28 37.57
N ARG A 519 7.58 2.89 36.67
CA ARG A 519 7.28 2.06 35.50
C ARG A 519 6.98 0.61 35.88
N ASP A 520 7.56 0.10 36.96
CA ASP A 520 7.34 -1.29 37.38
C ASP A 520 5.93 -1.50 37.93
N GLY A 521 5.31 -0.43 38.43
CA GLY A 521 3.91 -0.42 38.85
C GLY A 521 2.89 -0.41 37.71
N ASN A 522 3.33 -0.17 36.45
CA ASN A 522 2.44 -0.12 35.30
C ASN A 522 2.99 -0.95 34.11
N PRO A 523 2.42 -2.13 33.82
CA PRO A 523 2.83 -2.92 32.66
C PRO A 523 2.59 -2.22 31.31
N GLU A 524 1.78 -1.16 31.30
CA GLU A 524 1.48 -0.35 30.12
C GLU A 524 2.26 0.97 30.03
N HIS A 525 3.30 1.16 30.86
CA HIS A 525 4.07 2.40 30.95
C HIS A 525 4.59 2.92 29.60
N GLY A 526 4.91 2.03 28.65
CA GLY A 526 5.37 2.43 27.32
C GLY A 526 4.28 3.12 26.48
N TRP A 527 3.03 2.66 26.61
CA TRP A 527 1.86 3.26 25.96
C TRP A 527 1.39 4.51 26.72
N GLN A 528 1.27 4.39 28.04
CA GLN A 528 0.80 5.44 28.95
C GLN A 528 1.91 6.38 29.41
N HIS A 529 2.91 6.62 28.56
CA HIS A 529 4.14 7.34 28.88
C HIS A 529 3.91 8.70 29.58
N ASP A 530 2.90 9.47 29.18
CA ASP A 530 2.59 10.77 29.79
C ASP A 530 2.27 10.68 31.30
N ALA A 531 1.74 9.54 31.77
CA ALA A 531 1.44 9.33 33.19
C ALA A 531 2.69 9.09 34.06
N HIS A 532 3.87 8.88 33.45
CA HIS A 532 5.10 8.50 34.14
C HIS A 532 6.18 9.59 34.13
N ARG A 533 5.90 10.76 33.55
CA ARG A 533 6.87 11.85 33.39
C ARG A 533 7.16 12.51 34.73
N THR A 534 8.44 12.53 35.12
CA THR A 534 8.94 13.20 36.33
C THR A 534 10.11 14.10 35.97
N ARG A 535 10.11 15.32 36.49
CA ARG A 535 11.22 16.26 36.35
C ARG A 535 12.11 16.23 37.58
N MET A 536 13.43 16.29 37.38
CA MET A 536 14.45 16.32 38.43
C MET A 536 15.75 16.91 37.88
N THR A 537 16.71 17.20 38.75
CA THR A 537 18.05 17.57 38.28
C THR A 537 18.73 16.38 37.61
N PHE A 538 19.60 16.62 36.65
CA PHE A 538 20.34 15.55 36.01
C PHE A 538 21.28 14.85 37.00
N ALA A 539 21.80 15.58 37.99
CA ALA A 539 22.59 15.02 39.07
C ALA A 539 21.81 14.02 39.92
N ASP A 540 20.56 14.34 40.29
CA ASP A 540 19.69 13.43 41.04
C ASP A 540 19.40 12.18 40.23
N TYR A 541 19.04 12.35 38.96
CA TYR A 541 18.77 11.22 38.07
C TYR A 541 19.99 10.30 37.92
N LEU A 542 21.17 10.86 37.66
CA LEU A 542 22.40 10.08 37.52
C LEU A 542 22.77 9.35 38.83
N THR A 543 22.46 9.96 39.98
CA THR A 543 22.63 9.32 41.29
C THR A 543 21.70 8.12 41.45
N MET A 544 20.43 8.24 41.03
CA MET A 544 19.50 7.10 40.98
C MET A 544 20.06 5.98 40.09
N VAL A 545 20.52 6.31 38.88
CA VAL A 545 21.10 5.35 37.92
C VAL A 545 22.32 4.61 38.49
N GLU A 546 23.21 5.28 39.22
CA GLU A 546 24.41 4.65 39.81
C GLU A 546 24.09 3.79 41.04
N THR A 547 23.12 4.20 41.86
CA THR A 547 22.90 3.60 43.19
C THR A 547 21.77 2.57 43.22
N GLY A 548 20.81 2.63 42.29
CA GLY A 548 19.60 1.82 42.37
C GLY A 548 19.68 0.39 41.82
N GLY A 549 20.85 -0.02 41.32
CA GLY A 549 21.06 -1.38 40.82
C GLY A 549 20.28 -1.70 39.54
N GLU A 550 19.94 -2.98 39.34
CA GLU A 550 19.16 -3.42 38.18
C GLU A 550 17.67 -3.15 38.40
N THR A 551 17.06 -2.30 37.57
CA THR A 551 15.65 -1.90 37.68
C THR A 551 15.11 -1.39 36.35
N ASN A 552 13.79 -1.49 36.16
CA ASN A 552 13.08 -0.86 35.07
C ASN A 552 12.22 0.33 35.52
N ASP A 553 12.18 0.63 36.82
CA ASP A 553 11.25 1.59 37.41
C ASP A 553 11.47 3.03 36.92
N TYR A 554 12.70 3.40 36.57
CA TYR A 554 13.01 4.71 36.00
C TYR A 554 13.96 4.65 34.79
N TYR A 555 13.68 5.48 33.79
CA TYR A 555 14.43 5.49 32.53
C TYR A 555 14.24 6.81 31.76
N MET A 556 15.33 7.34 31.20
CA MET A 556 15.26 8.40 30.20
C MET A 556 15.03 7.78 28.83
N VAL A 557 13.90 8.10 28.21
CA VAL A 557 13.51 7.60 26.88
C VAL A 557 13.58 8.70 25.83
N ALA A 558 13.60 8.31 24.55
CA ALA A 558 13.65 9.24 23.43
C ALA A 558 12.54 10.31 23.47
N ARG A 559 11.33 9.96 23.94
CA ARG A 559 10.17 10.86 24.05
C ARG A 559 10.30 11.97 25.08
N ASN A 560 11.25 11.89 26.03
CA ASN A 560 11.46 12.97 27.00
C ASN A 560 12.09 14.22 26.35
N ASP A 561 12.72 14.05 25.18
CA ASP A 561 13.31 15.15 24.40
C ASP A 561 14.34 16.01 25.15
N ASN A 562 14.98 15.44 26.19
CA ASN A 562 15.95 16.15 27.04
C ASN A 562 17.14 16.70 26.26
N TRP A 563 17.46 16.10 25.11
CA TRP A 563 18.48 16.59 24.19
C TRP A 563 18.21 18.03 23.76
N GLN A 564 16.95 18.39 23.54
CA GLN A 564 16.56 19.73 23.10
C GLN A 564 16.37 20.71 24.25
N HIS A 565 16.04 20.24 25.46
CA HIS A 565 15.64 21.10 26.58
C HIS A 565 16.75 21.45 27.56
N GLY A 566 17.81 20.64 27.67
CA GLY A 566 18.89 20.90 28.61
C GLY A 566 20.21 20.21 28.30
N LEU A 567 20.17 19.10 27.56
CA LEU A 567 21.34 18.28 27.26
C LEU A 567 21.99 18.60 25.90
N LYS A 568 21.55 19.65 25.21
CA LYS A 568 22.11 20.10 23.92
C LYS A 568 23.65 20.23 23.91
N PRO A 569 24.33 20.66 24.98
CA PRO A 569 25.80 20.70 25.00
C PRO A 569 26.47 19.35 24.75
N LEU A 570 25.79 18.22 24.98
CA LEU A 570 26.31 16.88 24.68
C LEU A 570 26.46 16.61 23.17
N ALA A 571 25.82 17.41 22.31
CA ALA A 571 25.95 17.28 20.86
C ALA A 571 27.39 17.45 20.35
N GLN A 572 28.25 18.16 21.09
CA GLN A 572 29.66 18.30 20.75
C GLN A 572 30.46 17.00 20.90
N ASP A 573 29.90 16.00 21.58
CA ASP A 573 30.58 14.73 21.87
C ASP A 573 30.20 13.60 20.91
N ILE A 574 29.29 13.87 19.96
CA ILE A 574 28.81 12.90 18.97
C ILE A 574 29.16 13.35 17.55
N ARG A 575 29.19 12.42 16.59
CA ARG A 575 29.51 12.69 15.18
C ARG A 575 28.53 11.96 14.26
N PRO A 576 28.19 12.49 13.08
CA PRO A 576 27.42 11.72 12.11
C PRO A 576 28.25 10.53 11.60
N VAL A 577 27.62 9.37 11.42
CA VAL A 577 28.29 8.22 10.79
C VAL A 577 28.54 8.56 9.31
N PRO A 578 29.80 8.58 8.85
CA PRO A 578 30.16 9.14 7.55
C PRO A 578 29.41 8.51 6.37
N GLY A 579 28.82 9.37 5.54
CA GLY A 579 28.07 8.96 4.34
C GLY A 579 26.73 8.27 4.60
N ILE A 580 26.39 7.95 5.86
CA ILE A 580 25.12 7.30 6.24
C ILE A 580 24.18 8.32 6.88
N ILE A 581 24.67 9.08 7.85
CA ILE A 581 23.94 10.15 8.55
C ILE A 581 24.35 11.50 7.96
N ASP A 582 23.39 12.40 7.84
CA ASP A 582 23.63 13.76 7.35
C ASP A 582 24.75 14.45 8.14
N PRO A 583 25.70 15.15 7.49
CA PRO A 583 26.78 15.82 8.19
C PRO A 583 26.29 16.86 9.20
N VAL A 584 25.10 17.41 8.98
CA VAL A 584 24.41 18.33 9.89
C VAL A 584 23.48 17.51 10.80
N LEU A 585 23.91 17.34 12.05
CA LEU A 585 23.07 16.75 13.09
C LEU A 585 22.01 17.76 13.53
N LEU A 586 20.83 17.66 12.91
CA LEU A 586 19.65 18.43 13.30
C LEU A 586 19.22 18.02 14.72
N PRO A 587 19.04 18.96 15.68
CA PRO A 587 18.68 18.65 17.06
C PRO A 587 17.43 17.76 17.19
N GLU A 588 16.43 17.99 16.35
CA GLU A 588 15.18 17.23 16.29
C GLU A 588 15.34 15.79 15.76
N ALA A 589 16.50 15.47 15.18
CA ALA A 589 16.82 14.17 14.61
C ALA A 589 17.81 13.37 15.49
N VAL A 590 18.03 13.81 16.73
CA VAL A 590 18.90 13.15 17.71
C VAL A 590 18.16 12.98 19.03
N THR A 591 18.15 11.77 19.57
CA THR A 591 17.58 11.51 20.91
C THR A 591 18.53 10.70 21.78
N LEU A 592 18.38 10.85 23.10
CA LEU A 592 19.19 10.15 24.10
C LEU A 592 18.32 9.21 24.92
N LEU A 593 18.81 7.98 25.08
CA LEU A 593 18.26 7.00 25.99
C LEU A 593 19.34 6.66 27.03
N LEU A 594 19.03 6.84 28.30
CA LEU A 594 19.98 6.67 29.40
C LEU A 594 19.26 6.04 30.59
N GLY A 595 19.87 5.05 31.24
CA GLY A 595 19.28 4.44 32.43
C GLY A 595 20.13 3.33 33.06
N PRO A 596 19.64 2.75 34.16
CA PRO A 596 20.30 1.64 34.81
C PRO A 596 20.19 0.33 33.99
N ALA A 597 20.95 -0.67 34.43
CA ALA A 597 20.74 -2.05 33.99
C ALA A 597 19.29 -2.47 34.27
N GLY A 598 18.72 -3.36 33.46
CA GLY A 598 17.38 -3.89 33.66
C GLY A 598 16.26 -3.09 32.99
N THR A 599 16.53 -1.87 32.51
CA THR A 599 15.54 -1.10 31.75
C THR A 599 15.13 -1.82 30.47
N VAL A 600 13.82 -1.93 30.25
CA VAL A 600 13.21 -2.59 29.09
C VAL A 600 12.47 -1.56 28.25
N THR A 601 12.65 -1.61 26.94
CA THR A 601 11.76 -1.01 25.96
C THR A 601 10.97 -2.14 25.32
N ASN A 602 9.65 -2.17 25.59
CA ASN A 602 8.77 -3.24 25.16
C ASN A 602 8.78 -3.42 23.64
N LEU A 603 8.38 -4.61 23.16
CA LEU A 603 8.35 -4.89 21.73
C LEU A 603 7.42 -3.91 21.01
N HIS A 604 7.99 -3.11 20.11
CA HIS A 604 7.29 -2.08 19.35
C HIS A 604 7.99 -1.85 18.02
N HIS A 605 7.41 -1.05 17.14
CA HIS A 605 8.11 -0.56 15.96
C HIS A 605 7.95 0.95 15.85
N ASP A 606 8.93 1.57 15.20
CA ASP A 606 8.86 2.97 14.84
C ASP A 606 8.30 3.16 13.44
N ASN A 607 7.87 4.39 13.19
CA ASN A 607 7.37 4.84 11.92
C ASN A 607 8.47 5.45 11.03
N MET A 608 9.74 5.30 11.40
CA MET A 608 10.90 5.85 10.69
C MET A 608 12.08 4.90 10.83
N ASN A 609 13.09 5.07 9.97
CA ASN A 609 14.34 4.34 10.15
C ASN A 609 15.15 4.99 11.28
N ILE A 610 15.87 4.17 12.04
CA ILE A 610 16.65 4.64 13.19
C ILE A 610 18.03 4.00 13.18
N LEU A 611 19.06 4.79 13.48
CA LEU A 611 20.39 4.30 13.79
C LEU A 611 20.65 4.42 15.29
N LEU A 612 20.55 3.32 16.03
CA LEU A 612 20.77 3.22 17.47
C LEU A 612 22.26 3.05 17.77
N CYS A 613 22.93 4.13 18.16
CA CYS A 613 24.36 4.19 18.44
C CYS A 613 24.62 3.92 19.93
N GLN A 614 25.25 2.79 20.24
CA GLN A 614 25.51 2.35 21.60
C GLN A 614 26.78 3.01 22.15
N VAL A 615 26.64 3.93 23.10
CA VAL A 615 27.76 4.72 23.61
C VAL A 615 28.34 4.14 24.90
N MET A 616 27.47 3.73 25.83
CA MET A 616 27.86 3.16 27.13
C MET A 616 27.03 1.94 27.48
N GLY A 617 27.65 0.96 28.13
CA GLY A 617 27.01 -0.29 28.55
C GLY A 617 26.52 -1.14 27.38
N ARG A 618 26.04 -2.34 27.67
CA ARG A 618 25.49 -3.25 26.66
C ARG A 618 23.98 -3.26 26.67
N LYS A 619 23.39 -3.50 25.50
CA LYS A 619 21.94 -3.70 25.34
C LYS A 619 21.67 -4.98 24.58
N ARG A 620 20.80 -5.84 25.12
CA ARG A 620 20.25 -6.96 24.37
C ARG A 620 19.09 -6.46 23.51
N VAL A 621 19.09 -6.83 22.24
CA VAL A 621 18.03 -6.50 21.30
C VAL A 621 17.38 -7.77 20.77
N ARG A 622 16.08 -7.70 20.50
CA ARG A 622 15.33 -8.69 19.72
C ARG A 622 14.61 -7.96 18.60
N LEU A 623 14.71 -8.46 17.38
CA LEU A 623 14.10 -7.87 16.18
C LEU A 623 13.18 -8.88 15.50
N VAL A 624 12.00 -8.45 15.06
CA VAL A 624 11.08 -9.23 14.23
C VAL A 624 10.75 -8.45 12.96
N PRO A 625 10.79 -9.09 11.77
CA PRO A 625 10.53 -8.40 10.51
C PRO A 625 9.18 -7.70 10.45
N SER A 626 9.14 -6.54 9.80
CA SER A 626 7.93 -5.71 9.64
C SER A 626 6.74 -6.46 9.02
N TYR A 627 7.02 -7.34 8.05
CA TYR A 627 6.02 -8.17 7.37
C TYR A 627 5.50 -9.34 8.24
N GLN A 628 6.10 -9.64 9.40
CA GLN A 628 5.57 -10.62 10.36
C GLN A 628 4.71 -9.97 11.46
N ARG A 629 4.12 -8.80 11.17
CA ARG A 629 3.23 -8.04 12.05
C ARG A 629 2.17 -8.89 12.75
N SER A 630 1.55 -9.84 12.05
CA SER A 630 0.51 -10.71 12.62
C SER A 630 1.03 -11.65 13.72
N ARG A 631 2.33 -11.96 13.72
CA ARG A 631 2.98 -12.90 14.67
C ARG A 631 3.36 -12.25 15.99
N VAL A 632 3.34 -10.92 16.06
CA VAL A 632 3.70 -10.15 17.25
C VAL A 632 2.51 -9.49 17.93
N TYR A 633 1.27 -9.82 17.54
CA TYR A 633 0.05 -9.36 18.21
C TYR A 633 0.03 -7.84 18.52
N PRO A 634 -0.08 -6.99 17.48
CA PRO A 634 -0.04 -5.55 17.65
C PRO A 634 -1.15 -5.03 18.57
N ARG A 635 -0.79 -4.06 19.41
CA ARG A 635 -1.65 -3.27 20.28
C ARG A 635 -1.59 -1.81 19.81
N GLY A 636 -2.74 -1.23 19.45
CA GLY A 636 -2.83 0.20 19.13
C GLY A 636 -1.95 0.66 17.96
N GLY A 637 -1.53 -0.25 17.09
CA GLY A 637 -0.73 0.06 15.90
C GLY A 637 0.76 -0.28 16.05
N THR A 638 1.45 0.31 17.01
CA THR A 638 2.93 0.31 17.09
C THR A 638 3.54 -0.54 18.19
N TYR A 639 2.77 -0.92 19.22
CA TYR A 639 3.25 -1.77 20.32
C TYR A 639 2.77 -3.21 20.16
N SER A 640 3.38 -4.14 20.87
CA SER A 640 3.00 -5.56 20.90
C SER A 640 2.38 -5.92 22.26
N HIS A 641 1.45 -6.88 22.26
CA HIS A 641 0.99 -7.54 23.49
C HIS A 641 1.98 -8.58 24.03
N VAL A 642 2.96 -9.00 23.23
CA VAL A 642 3.93 -10.03 23.58
C VAL A 642 5.02 -9.41 24.45
N ASP A 643 5.23 -9.99 25.63
CA ASP A 643 6.49 -9.82 26.34
C ASP A 643 7.58 -10.59 25.57
N ALA A 644 8.38 -9.85 24.83
CA ALA A 644 9.40 -10.45 24.00
C ALA A 644 10.55 -11.05 24.81
N GLU A 645 10.66 -10.81 26.12
CA GLU A 645 11.67 -11.45 26.97
C GLU A 645 11.24 -12.86 27.36
N LEU A 646 10.03 -12.98 27.91
CA LEU A 646 9.38 -14.20 28.39
C LEU A 646 8.02 -14.38 27.70
N PRO A 647 7.99 -14.79 26.42
CA PRO A 647 6.74 -14.88 25.68
C PRO A 647 5.84 -16.00 26.20
N ASP A 648 4.61 -15.65 26.57
CA ASP A 648 3.55 -16.62 26.83
C ASP A 648 3.07 -17.21 25.49
N LEU A 649 3.69 -18.30 25.04
CA LEU A 649 3.35 -18.98 23.78
C LEU A 649 2.00 -19.70 23.85
N ASP A 650 1.45 -19.88 25.04
CA ASP A 650 0.09 -20.38 25.19
C ASP A 650 -0.93 -19.28 24.85
N GLN A 651 -0.64 -18.02 25.20
CA GLN A 651 -1.45 -16.84 24.87
C GLN A 651 -1.08 -16.20 23.53
N TYR A 652 0.13 -16.44 23.02
CA TYR A 652 0.69 -15.82 21.81
C TYR A 652 1.44 -16.84 20.92
N PRO A 653 0.84 -17.97 20.53
CA PRO A 653 1.52 -19.07 19.83
C PRO A 653 2.11 -18.70 18.46
N LEU A 654 1.56 -17.69 17.76
CA LEU A 654 2.13 -17.26 16.48
C LEU A 654 3.50 -16.60 16.65
N TYR A 655 3.78 -16.06 17.84
CA TYR A 655 5.10 -15.52 18.15
C TYR A 655 6.15 -16.64 18.17
N GLY A 656 5.77 -17.86 18.55
CA GLY A 656 6.63 -19.04 18.44
C GLY A 656 7.01 -19.41 16.99
N GLN A 657 6.33 -18.81 16.01
CA GLN A 657 6.63 -18.96 14.58
C GLN A 657 7.30 -17.69 14.01
N ALA A 658 7.49 -16.64 14.82
CA ALA A 658 8.16 -15.43 14.38
C ALA A 658 9.66 -15.67 14.19
N THR A 659 10.23 -15.04 13.16
CA THR A 659 11.67 -14.94 13.00
C THR A 659 12.18 -13.88 13.97
N VAL A 660 12.77 -14.32 15.08
CA VAL A 660 13.34 -13.42 16.09
C VAL A 660 14.85 -13.39 15.92
N LEU A 661 15.39 -12.25 15.48
CA LEU A 661 16.83 -12.00 15.50
C LEU A 661 17.20 -11.46 16.88
N ALA A 662 18.24 -12.00 17.51
CA ALA A 662 18.64 -11.56 18.85
C ALA A 662 20.14 -11.35 18.91
N GLU A 663 20.56 -10.21 19.44
CA GLU A 663 21.97 -9.83 19.56
C GLU A 663 22.22 -9.00 20.81
N VAL A 664 23.49 -8.83 21.16
CA VAL A 664 23.95 -7.84 22.14
C VAL A 664 24.68 -6.72 21.40
N LEU A 665 24.25 -5.48 21.63
CA LEU A 665 24.96 -4.29 21.20
C LEU A 665 26.03 -3.95 22.23
N GLU A 666 27.27 -3.91 21.74
CA GLU A 666 28.45 -3.53 22.50
C GLU A 666 28.68 -2.00 22.38
N PRO A 667 29.32 -1.36 23.36
CA PRO A 667 29.72 0.03 23.24
C PRO A 667 30.61 0.24 22.00
N GLY A 668 30.19 1.13 21.08
CA GLY A 668 30.84 1.34 19.78
C GLY A 668 29.98 0.88 18.59
N ASP A 669 29.01 0.01 18.82
CA ASP A 669 28.09 -0.46 17.78
C ASP A 669 27.05 0.60 17.40
N ALA A 670 26.63 0.59 16.14
CA ALA A 670 25.41 1.26 15.69
C ALA A 670 24.45 0.26 15.03
N LEU A 671 23.27 0.06 15.61
CA LEU A 671 22.24 -0.81 15.04
C LEU A 671 21.31 0.00 14.13
N PHE A 672 21.26 -0.36 12.86
CA PHE A 672 20.23 0.13 11.94
C PHE A 672 18.93 -0.67 12.13
N VAL A 673 17.87 0.02 12.54
CA VAL A 673 16.51 -0.51 12.66
C VAL A 673 15.67 0.13 11.54
N PRO A 674 15.28 -0.64 10.50
CA PRO A 674 14.46 -0.10 9.43
C PRO A 674 13.04 0.23 9.92
N ALA A 675 12.38 1.20 9.28
CA ALA A 675 11.01 1.57 9.59
C ALA A 675 10.07 0.34 9.58
N GLY A 676 9.21 0.23 10.59
CA GLY A 676 8.28 -0.88 10.75
C GLY A 676 8.86 -2.17 11.33
N TRP A 677 10.17 -2.29 11.52
CA TRP A 677 10.74 -3.45 12.20
C TRP A 677 10.42 -3.42 13.69
N TRP A 678 9.89 -4.54 14.16
CA TRP A 678 9.57 -4.73 15.56
C TRP A 678 10.86 -4.95 16.32
N HIS A 679 11.04 -4.24 17.41
CA HIS A 679 12.23 -4.32 18.23
C HIS A 679 11.90 -4.21 19.71
N TRP A 680 12.62 -5.01 20.49
CA TRP A 680 12.60 -5.03 21.95
C TRP A 680 14.03 -4.85 22.43
N VAL A 681 14.23 -4.09 23.50
CA VAL A 681 15.56 -3.72 23.98
C VAL A 681 15.62 -3.83 25.50
N ARG A 682 16.65 -4.48 26.05
CA ARG A 682 16.95 -4.50 27.48
C ARG A 682 18.38 -4.04 27.75
N ALA A 683 18.56 -3.10 28.67
CA ALA A 683 19.88 -2.72 29.17
C ALA A 683 20.45 -3.84 30.05
N LEU A 684 21.67 -4.28 29.76
CA LEU A 684 22.39 -5.29 30.55
C LEU A 684 23.30 -4.65 31.60
N ASP A 685 23.72 -3.40 31.34
CA ASP A 685 24.55 -2.58 32.22
C ASP A 685 23.91 -1.18 32.32
N ILE A 686 24.46 -0.29 33.17
CA ILE A 686 24.15 1.14 33.07
C ILE A 686 24.49 1.57 31.64
N SER A 687 23.50 2.12 30.93
CA SER A 687 23.59 2.24 29.48
C SER A 687 23.14 3.58 28.95
N ALA A 688 23.88 4.08 27.96
CA ALA A 688 23.57 5.26 27.17
C ALA A 688 23.57 4.91 25.67
N THR A 689 22.49 5.22 24.98
CA THR A 689 22.32 5.06 23.53
C THR A 689 21.89 6.39 22.95
N VAL A 690 22.55 6.82 21.88
CA VAL A 690 22.12 7.97 21.07
C VAL A 690 21.47 7.43 19.83
N SER A 691 20.30 7.92 19.47
CA SER A 691 19.67 7.54 18.20
C SER A 691 19.68 8.67 17.20
N LEU A 692 19.97 8.34 15.95
CA LEU A 692 20.08 9.27 14.83
C LEU A 692 19.03 8.93 13.77
N HIS A 693 18.35 9.95 13.26
CA HIS A 693 17.20 9.78 12.36
C HIS A 693 17.32 10.55 11.03
N HIS A 694 18.38 11.32 10.81
CA HIS A 694 18.59 12.11 9.58
C HIS A 694 19.66 11.43 8.69
N PHE A 695 19.22 10.53 7.81
CA PHE A 695 20.04 9.79 6.86
C PHE A 695 20.34 10.62 5.60
N GLN A 696 21.43 10.30 4.91
CA GLN A 696 21.81 10.93 3.63
C GLN A 696 20.98 10.42 2.43
N VAL A 697 19.67 10.55 2.51
CA VAL A 697 18.71 10.26 1.43
C VAL A 697 17.67 11.36 1.40
N PRO A 698 17.22 11.89 0.24
CA PRO A 698 16.08 12.81 0.22
C PRO A 698 14.80 12.08 0.67
N PRO A 699 14.00 12.60 1.62
CA PRO A 699 14.03 13.95 2.23
C PRO A 699 14.80 14.07 3.56
N GLY A 700 15.52 13.03 3.97
CA GLY A 700 16.33 12.93 5.19
C GLY A 700 16.02 11.60 5.91
N ASN A 701 14.81 11.09 5.77
CA ASN A 701 14.41 9.75 6.22
C ASN A 701 13.14 9.33 5.47
N HIS A 702 12.91 8.02 5.39
CA HIS A 702 11.66 7.46 4.93
C HIS A 702 10.78 7.09 6.13
N TYR A 703 9.50 7.42 6.01
CA TYR A 703 8.52 7.24 7.08
C TYR A 703 7.45 6.23 6.68
N LEU A 704 7.11 5.34 7.61
CA LEU A 704 5.91 4.52 7.56
C LEU A 704 4.73 5.37 8.06
N HIS A 705 3.83 5.78 7.18
CA HIS A 705 2.72 6.64 7.57
C HIS A 705 1.64 5.85 8.32
N PRO A 706 1.20 6.30 9.52
CA PRO A 706 0.09 5.68 10.20
C PRO A 706 -1.20 5.83 9.37
N PRO A 707 -2.11 4.85 9.41
CA PRO A 707 -3.34 4.92 8.64
C PRO A 707 -4.21 6.10 9.10
N LEU A 708 -4.83 6.80 8.13
CA LEU A 708 -5.78 7.89 8.36
C LEU A 708 -7.12 7.34 8.86
N VAL A 709 -7.14 6.75 10.06
CA VAL A 709 -8.38 6.40 10.74
C VAL A 709 -8.65 7.52 11.75
N ARG A 710 -9.78 8.23 11.58
CA ARG A 710 -10.20 9.24 12.56
C ARG A 710 -10.33 8.55 13.92
N ALA A 711 -9.68 9.12 14.94
CA ALA A 711 -9.75 8.63 16.31
C ALA A 711 -11.12 8.89 16.97
N ASP A 712 -12.01 9.64 16.33
CA ASP A 712 -13.39 9.83 16.76
C ASP A 712 -14.38 9.48 15.63
N PRO A 713 -15.50 8.80 15.95
CA PRO A 713 -16.55 8.43 15.00
C PRO A 713 -17.23 9.61 14.30
#